data_AF-A0A5C7HN30-F1
#
_entry.id   AF-A0A5C7HN30-F1
#
_cell.length_a   1.000
_cell.length_b   1.000
_cell.length_c   1.000
_cell.angle_alpha   90.00
_cell.angle_beta   90.00
_cell.angle_gamma   90.00
#
_symmetry.space_group_name_H-M   'P 1'
#
loop_
_entity.id
_entity.type
_entity.pdbx_description
1 polymer ?
#
loop_
_entity_poly.entity_id
_entity_poly.type
_entity_poly.pdbx_seq_one_letter_code
_entity_poly.pdbx_strand_id
1 'polypeptide(L)'
;MALVNSSATLCLNTSSSLLPTSSIPISPAFLPCPLSSTTSRRGLLSLSFALKEEAVEASCGYEAEQVEEEEMEESRETLLYSLSPLPLLFVAALPGAGTVRSLFGPFVEIVKSLNLPDWLAVVLFAMGGYGTYLGFRIRFSDDVEEKAKAKDLHPKLLGGMFFFFALGATGGVTSLLTSDKPIFESPHAVTGFIGLTLLTIQTILPSLFEGKPELRNVHGILGSGIMTLFLVHAALGLQLGLNLEFLEMETFLFTSESVNEGHPDKLCDQVSDAILDACLEQDPESKVACETCTKTNMVMVFGEITTKATVNYEKIVRDTCRGIGFVSADVGLDADNCKVLVNIEQQSPDIAQGVHGHLSKKPEEIGAGDQGHMFGYATDETPEFMPLTHVLATKLGAKLTEVRKNKTCPWLRPDGKTQVTVEYHNDGGAMIPTRVHTVLISTQHDETVTNDQIAKDLKEHVIKPVIPAQYLDDNTIFHLNPSGRFVIGGPHGDAGLTGRKIIIDTYGGWGAHGGGAFSGKDPTKVDRSGAYIVRQAAKSIVASGLARRCIVQVSYAIGVPEPLSVFVDTYKTGKIPDKDILVLIKENFDFRPGMIAINLDLKRGGNFRYQKSAAYGHFGREDPDFTWETVKHLKPKA
;
A
#
# COMPACT_ATOMS: atom_id res chain seq x y z
N MET A 1 -65.72 18.94 50.47
CA MET A 1 -66.14 20.34 50.69
C MET A 1 -64.94 21.21 50.29
N ALA A 2 -64.90 22.00 49.22
CA ALA A 2 -65.90 22.68 48.36
C ALA A 2 -66.08 24.18 48.68
N LEU A 3 -66.20 24.98 47.61
CA LEU A 3 -66.46 26.44 47.55
C LEU A 3 -65.25 27.34 47.94
N VAL A 4 -64.76 28.32 47.17
CA VAL A 4 -65.16 29.11 45.96
C VAL A 4 -65.80 30.49 46.26
N ASN A 5 -65.41 31.48 45.44
CA ASN A 5 -65.75 32.91 45.37
C ASN A 5 -65.03 33.86 46.36
N SER A 6 -64.49 35.03 46.00
CA SER A 6 -64.49 35.94 44.80
C SER A 6 -65.27 37.25 44.98
N SER A 7 -64.73 38.34 44.42
CA SER A 7 -65.34 39.65 44.20
C SER A 7 -64.57 40.32 43.03
N ALA A 8 -65.14 40.75 41.90
CA ALA A 8 -66.30 41.62 41.61
C ALA A 8 -65.96 43.13 41.68
N THR A 9 -66.40 44.03 40.77
CA THR A 9 -66.97 43.97 39.39
C THR A 9 -67.01 45.42 38.83
N LEU A 10 -66.71 45.67 37.53
CA LEU A 10 -67.46 46.59 36.64
C LEU A 10 -66.97 46.56 35.17
N CYS A 11 -67.79 47.07 34.23
CA CYS A 11 -67.63 46.94 32.77
C CYS A 11 -68.01 48.23 32.01
N LEU A 12 -67.69 48.28 30.69
CA LEU A 12 -68.33 48.99 29.53
C LEU A 12 -67.25 49.52 28.56
N ASN A 13 -67.13 49.23 27.25
CA ASN A 13 -67.80 48.41 26.21
C ASN A 13 -68.71 49.11 25.16
N THR A 14 -68.16 49.34 23.95
CA THR A 14 -68.80 49.52 22.60
C THR A 14 -67.70 49.27 21.52
N SER A 15 -67.77 48.33 20.56
CA SER A 15 -68.58 48.23 19.31
C SER A 15 -68.35 49.39 18.30
N SER A 16 -68.20 49.24 16.97
CA SER A 16 -68.19 48.09 16.00
C SER A 16 -68.12 48.66 14.55
N SER A 17 -67.79 47.99 13.41
CA SER A 17 -67.04 46.77 13.02
C SER A 17 -67.14 46.57 11.47
N LEU A 18 -66.09 46.16 10.72
CA LEU A 18 -66.21 45.82 9.27
C LEU A 18 -65.18 44.75 8.76
N LEU A 19 -65.39 44.22 7.55
CA LEU A 19 -64.80 43.01 6.90
C LEU A 19 -64.00 43.38 5.60
N PRO A 20 -63.44 42.45 4.75
CA PRO A 20 -63.30 40.97 4.82
C PRO A 20 -61.87 40.41 4.47
N THR A 21 -61.77 39.07 4.36
CA THR A 21 -60.63 38.25 3.86
C THR A 21 -60.52 38.16 2.33
N SER A 22 -59.34 37.82 1.76
CA SER A 22 -59.13 36.55 0.98
C SER A 22 -57.86 36.43 0.09
N SER A 23 -57.37 35.18 -0.04
CA SER A 23 -56.77 34.52 -1.23
C SER A 23 -55.38 34.89 -1.81
N ILE A 24 -54.79 33.86 -2.46
CA ILE A 24 -53.47 33.75 -3.09
C ILE A 24 -53.64 33.68 -4.63
N PRO A 25 -52.65 34.11 -5.44
CA PRO A 25 -52.38 33.55 -6.77
C PRO A 25 -51.01 32.84 -6.86
N ILE A 26 -50.84 31.95 -7.85
CA ILE A 26 -49.75 30.96 -7.94
C ILE A 26 -48.97 31.07 -9.27
N SER A 27 -47.65 30.84 -9.23
CA SER A 27 -46.75 30.50 -10.38
C SER A 27 -46.47 31.59 -11.45
N PRO A 28 -45.50 31.38 -12.37
CA PRO A 28 -44.16 30.76 -12.16
C PRO A 28 -43.01 31.49 -12.93
N ALA A 29 -41.75 31.32 -12.49
CA ALA A 29 -40.57 31.54 -13.34
C ALA A 29 -39.32 30.79 -12.84
N PHE A 30 -38.61 30.10 -13.73
CA PHE A 30 -37.24 29.60 -13.55
C PHE A 30 -36.25 30.51 -14.27
N LEU A 31 -35.07 30.77 -13.68
CA LEU A 31 -33.72 30.67 -14.30
C LEU A 31 -32.64 31.21 -13.33
N PRO A 32 -31.40 30.67 -13.33
CA PRO A 32 -30.36 31.04 -12.36
C PRO A 32 -29.33 32.06 -12.89
N CYS A 33 -28.56 32.64 -11.96
CA CYS A 33 -27.31 33.38 -12.23
C CYS A 33 -26.27 33.07 -11.13
N PRO A 34 -24.96 33.26 -11.39
CA PRO A 34 -24.03 32.15 -11.16
C PRO A 34 -23.17 32.27 -9.90
N LEU A 35 -22.74 31.10 -9.40
CA LEU A 35 -21.67 30.97 -8.41
C LEU A 35 -20.31 31.23 -9.07
N SER A 36 -19.49 32.07 -8.43
CA SER A 36 -18.08 32.25 -8.78
C SER A 36 -17.26 31.06 -8.25
N SER A 37 -16.44 30.45 -9.12
CA SER A 37 -15.44 29.46 -8.72
C SER A 37 -14.10 29.79 -9.37
N THR A 38 -13.05 29.81 -8.56
CA THR A 38 -11.67 30.10 -8.97
C THR A 38 -10.94 28.81 -9.33
N THR A 39 -10.87 28.50 -10.63
CA THR A 39 -10.19 27.30 -11.13
C THR A 39 -8.67 27.43 -11.11
N SER A 40 -8.03 26.70 -10.21
CA SER A 40 -6.57 26.49 -10.22
C SER A 40 -6.17 25.47 -11.28
N ARG A 41 -5.03 25.69 -11.96
CA ARG A 41 -4.55 24.80 -13.03
C ARG A 41 -3.94 23.51 -12.45
N ARG A 42 -4.47 22.35 -12.88
CA ARG A 42 -3.67 21.13 -13.10
C ARG A 42 -4.10 20.48 -14.41
N GLY A 43 -3.13 20.18 -15.27
CA GLY A 43 -3.37 19.40 -16.49
C GLY A 43 -3.14 17.91 -16.23
N LEU A 44 -3.93 17.08 -16.90
CA LEU A 44 -3.73 15.63 -17.00
C LEU A 44 -4.01 15.23 -18.45
N LEU A 45 -3.08 14.52 -19.07
CA LEU A 45 -3.20 14.02 -20.44
C LEU A 45 -3.95 12.68 -20.42
N SER A 46 -5.11 12.63 -21.08
CA SER A 46 -5.79 11.38 -21.43
C SER A 46 -5.47 11.02 -22.87
N LEU A 47 -4.87 9.84 -23.11
CA LEU A 47 -4.81 9.27 -24.45
C LEU A 47 -6.23 8.87 -24.90
N SER A 48 -6.51 9.08 -26.19
CA SER A 48 -7.63 8.43 -26.90
C SER A 48 -7.17 8.09 -28.31
N PHE A 49 -7.41 6.84 -28.73
CA PHE A 49 -7.20 6.40 -30.10
C PHE A 49 -8.22 7.07 -31.05
N ALA A 50 -7.80 7.35 -32.28
CA ALA A 50 -8.70 7.69 -33.38
C ALA A 50 -8.25 6.93 -34.64
N LEU A 51 -9.15 6.14 -35.20
CA LEU A 51 -8.96 5.40 -36.44
C LEU A 51 -9.34 6.26 -37.64
N LYS A 52 -8.67 6.04 -38.78
CA LYS A 52 -9.13 6.31 -40.15
C LYS A 52 -8.44 5.28 -41.06
N GLU A 53 -9.16 4.24 -41.47
CA GLU A 53 -10.04 4.20 -42.65
C GLU A 53 -9.25 4.21 -43.97
N GLU A 54 -9.36 3.09 -44.67
CA GLU A 54 -8.79 2.87 -46.00
C GLU A 54 -9.68 3.47 -47.09
N ALA A 55 -9.08 3.85 -48.21
CA ALA A 55 -9.79 4.08 -49.47
C ALA A 55 -9.03 3.37 -50.59
N VAL A 56 -9.74 2.54 -51.37
CA VAL A 56 -9.17 1.75 -52.45
C VAL A 56 -9.38 2.46 -53.78
N GLU A 57 -8.30 2.68 -54.54
CA GLU A 57 -8.40 2.76 -56.00
C GLU A 57 -7.08 2.33 -56.64
N ALA A 58 -7.14 1.69 -57.81
CA ALA A 58 -5.99 1.16 -58.53
C ALA A 58 -6.23 1.20 -60.05
N SER A 59 -5.30 1.80 -60.80
CA SER A 59 -5.27 1.72 -62.27
C SER A 59 -3.87 2.01 -62.82
N CYS A 60 -3.54 1.35 -63.94
CA CYS A 60 -2.24 1.32 -64.58
C CYS A 60 -1.74 2.66 -65.16
N GLY A 61 -0.42 2.79 -65.30
CA GLY A 61 0.23 3.78 -66.16
C GLY A 61 1.68 3.39 -66.48
N TYR A 62 2.06 3.47 -67.77
CA TYR A 62 3.46 3.53 -68.25
C TYR A 62 4.03 4.94 -67.91
N GLU A 63 5.31 5.28 -68.04
CA GLU A 63 6.40 4.72 -68.87
C GLU A 63 7.78 4.93 -68.20
N ALA A 64 8.89 4.70 -68.91
CA ALA A 64 10.25 4.75 -68.37
C ALA A 64 11.08 5.94 -68.91
N GLU A 65 12.06 6.39 -68.12
CA GLU A 65 13.12 7.29 -68.59
C GLU A 65 14.45 6.95 -67.85
N GLN A 66 15.58 6.96 -68.55
CA GLN A 66 16.92 6.67 -68.01
C GLN A 66 17.81 7.90 -68.11
N VAL A 67 18.52 8.27 -67.03
CA VAL A 67 19.73 9.11 -67.09
C VAL A 67 20.75 8.64 -66.04
N GLU A 68 21.84 8.08 -66.57
CA GLU A 68 23.26 8.10 -66.14
C GLU A 68 23.67 7.88 -64.65
N GLU A 69 24.51 6.86 -64.46
CA GLU A 69 25.42 6.70 -63.32
C GLU A 69 26.77 7.36 -63.65
N GLU A 70 27.28 8.36 -62.89
CA GLU A 70 28.74 8.65 -62.76
C GLU A 70 29.11 9.75 -61.72
N GLU A 71 28.60 9.73 -60.48
CA GLU A 71 29.08 10.69 -59.43
C GLU A 71 29.03 10.18 -57.96
N MET A 72 29.18 8.88 -57.71
CA MET A 72 29.01 8.30 -56.35
C MET A 72 30.09 7.29 -55.91
N GLU A 73 31.37 7.58 -56.15
CA GLU A 73 32.48 6.76 -55.65
C GLU A 73 33.44 7.51 -54.70
N GLU A 74 33.71 8.80 -54.93
CA GLU A 74 34.65 9.60 -54.11
C GLU A 74 34.14 9.92 -52.68
N SER A 75 32.83 9.83 -52.42
CA SER A 75 32.23 10.12 -51.11
C SER A 75 32.35 9.01 -50.06
N ARG A 76 32.81 7.80 -50.45
CA ARG A 76 32.87 6.62 -49.55
C ARG A 76 34.15 6.50 -48.73
N GLU A 77 35.31 6.88 -49.26
CA GLU A 77 36.59 6.68 -48.53
C GLU A 77 36.70 7.59 -47.29
N THR A 78 36.21 8.82 -47.40
CA THR A 78 36.28 9.84 -46.33
C THR A 78 35.48 9.45 -45.08
N LEU A 79 34.44 8.62 -45.22
CA LEU A 79 33.59 8.21 -44.10
C LEU A 79 34.17 7.05 -43.27
N LEU A 80 35.08 6.25 -43.85
CA LEU A 80 35.64 5.08 -43.17
C LEU A 80 36.73 5.43 -42.15
N TYR A 81 37.43 6.56 -42.31
CA TYR A 81 38.47 7.00 -41.38
C TYR A 81 37.95 7.62 -40.08
N SER A 82 36.70 8.10 -40.03
CA SER A 82 36.12 8.74 -38.83
C SER A 82 35.61 7.75 -37.78
N LEU A 83 35.45 6.47 -38.13
CA LEU A 83 34.88 5.41 -37.28
C LEU A 83 35.93 4.45 -36.68
N SER A 84 37.21 4.85 -36.63
CA SER A 84 38.22 4.04 -35.94
C SER A 84 38.04 4.11 -34.40
N PRO A 85 38.12 2.98 -33.66
CA PRO A 85 37.89 2.95 -32.21
C PRO A 85 39.09 3.44 -31.37
N LEU A 86 40.13 4.04 -31.97
CA LEU A 86 41.30 4.53 -31.24
C LEU A 86 40.98 5.53 -30.09
N PRO A 87 39.95 6.39 -30.15
CA PRO A 87 39.59 7.26 -29.02
C PRO A 87 39.19 6.50 -27.75
N LEU A 88 38.61 5.29 -27.87
CA LEU A 88 38.19 4.48 -26.72
C LEU A 88 39.40 3.88 -25.97
N LEU A 89 40.50 3.61 -26.67
CA LEU A 89 41.71 2.99 -26.10
C LEU A 89 42.48 3.90 -25.13
N PHE A 90 42.32 5.23 -25.22
CA PHE A 90 43.09 6.19 -24.40
C PHE A 90 42.35 6.71 -23.16
N VAL A 91 41.01 6.62 -23.10
CA VAL A 91 40.22 7.20 -21.99
C VAL A 91 40.08 6.25 -20.79
N ALA A 92 40.20 4.93 -21.00
CA ALA A 92 40.03 3.91 -19.98
C ALA A 92 41.13 3.84 -18.88
N ALA A 93 42.14 4.71 -18.96
CA ALA A 93 43.30 4.72 -18.05
C ALA A 93 43.20 5.73 -16.87
N LEU A 94 42.05 6.40 -16.69
CA LEU A 94 41.85 7.43 -15.66
C LEU A 94 41.05 6.94 -14.45
N PRO A 95 41.48 7.20 -13.21
CA PRO A 95 40.79 6.74 -12.00
C PRO A 95 39.62 7.67 -11.63
N GLY A 96 38.38 7.21 -11.82
CA GLY A 96 37.19 7.89 -11.27
C GLY A 96 35.86 7.46 -11.88
N ALA A 97 35.05 6.72 -11.11
CA ALA A 97 33.72 6.26 -11.57
C ALA A 97 32.77 7.41 -11.94
N GLY A 98 32.84 8.55 -11.24
CA GLY A 98 32.03 9.74 -11.53
C GLY A 98 32.28 10.32 -12.93
N THR A 99 33.55 10.36 -13.38
CA THR A 99 33.96 10.94 -14.67
C THR A 99 33.41 10.13 -15.85
N VAL A 100 33.38 8.80 -15.72
CA VAL A 100 32.79 7.90 -16.72
C VAL A 100 31.27 8.13 -16.82
N ARG A 101 30.57 8.19 -15.68
CA ARG A 101 29.11 8.40 -15.62
C ARG A 101 28.69 9.72 -16.27
N SER A 102 29.48 10.80 -16.11
CA SER A 102 29.24 12.09 -16.78
C SER A 102 29.52 12.10 -18.29
N LEU A 103 30.50 11.32 -18.77
CA LEU A 103 30.83 11.27 -20.21
C LEU A 103 29.80 10.47 -21.01
N PHE A 104 29.37 9.32 -20.46
CA PHE A 104 28.56 8.34 -21.19
C PHE A 104 27.06 8.40 -20.86
N GLY A 105 26.62 9.15 -19.85
CA GLY A 105 25.21 9.29 -19.47
C GLY A 105 24.25 9.63 -20.63
N PRO A 106 24.55 10.62 -21.50
CA PRO A 106 23.72 10.90 -22.68
C PRO A 106 23.69 9.73 -23.68
N PHE A 107 24.79 8.99 -23.80
CA PHE A 107 24.90 7.82 -24.67
C PHE A 107 24.10 6.63 -24.14
N VAL A 108 24.04 6.45 -22.82
CA VAL A 108 23.22 5.41 -22.16
C VAL A 108 21.73 5.61 -22.43
N GLU A 109 21.23 6.84 -22.33
CA GLU A 109 19.81 7.13 -22.64
C GLU A 109 19.50 6.98 -24.14
N ILE A 110 20.45 7.33 -25.03
CA ILE A 110 20.32 7.03 -26.47
C ILE A 110 20.26 5.52 -26.70
N VAL A 111 21.16 4.71 -26.11
CA VAL A 111 21.17 3.25 -26.28
C VAL A 111 19.90 2.59 -25.73
N LYS A 112 19.38 3.04 -24.57
CA LYS A 112 18.06 2.62 -24.08
C LYS A 112 16.94 2.94 -25.08
N SER A 113 16.94 4.14 -25.67
CA SER A 113 15.92 4.56 -26.64
C SER A 113 15.93 3.77 -27.96
N LEU A 114 17.04 3.09 -28.29
CA LEU A 114 17.18 2.29 -29.51
C LEU A 114 16.55 0.88 -29.40
N ASN A 115 16.22 0.41 -28.18
CA ASN A 115 15.51 -0.84 -27.90
C ASN A 115 15.99 -2.04 -28.76
N LEU A 116 17.31 -2.27 -28.78
CA LEU A 116 17.96 -3.25 -29.65
C LEU A 116 17.52 -4.69 -29.29
N PRO A 117 16.95 -5.50 -30.22
CA PRO A 117 16.22 -6.71 -29.84
C PRO A 117 17.10 -7.98 -29.75
N ASP A 118 16.63 -8.95 -28.98
CA ASP A 118 17.36 -10.18 -28.59
C ASP A 118 17.88 -11.04 -29.75
N TRP A 119 17.28 -10.91 -30.95
CA TRP A 119 17.72 -11.64 -32.15
C TRP A 119 19.17 -11.33 -32.54
N LEU A 120 19.75 -10.21 -32.10
CA LEU A 120 21.13 -9.83 -32.39
C LEU A 120 22.13 -10.92 -31.94
N ALA A 121 21.89 -11.56 -30.79
CA ALA A 121 22.72 -12.67 -30.31
C ALA A 121 22.58 -13.92 -31.19
N VAL A 122 21.37 -14.21 -31.68
CA VAL A 122 21.08 -15.34 -32.58
C VAL A 122 21.76 -15.14 -33.93
N VAL A 123 21.73 -13.91 -34.48
CA VAL A 123 22.41 -13.55 -35.72
C VAL A 123 23.94 -13.66 -35.56
N LEU A 124 24.51 -13.17 -34.46
CA LEU A 124 25.95 -13.34 -34.20
C LEU A 124 26.37 -14.81 -34.09
N PHE A 125 25.58 -15.65 -33.43
CA PHE A 125 25.84 -17.08 -33.34
C PHE A 125 25.77 -17.76 -34.72
N ALA A 126 24.76 -17.42 -35.53
CA ALA A 126 24.60 -17.95 -36.89
C ALA A 126 25.76 -17.51 -37.82
N MET A 127 26.14 -16.24 -37.79
CA MET A 127 27.25 -15.70 -38.59
C MET A 127 28.60 -16.27 -38.15
N GLY A 128 28.84 -16.44 -36.84
CA GLY A 128 30.07 -17.06 -36.32
C GLY A 128 30.18 -18.55 -36.65
N GLY A 129 29.08 -19.30 -36.53
CA GLY A 129 29.00 -20.70 -36.92
C GLY A 129 29.23 -20.91 -38.42
N TYR A 130 28.53 -20.15 -39.27
CA TYR A 130 28.68 -20.24 -40.72
C TYR A 130 30.04 -19.71 -41.21
N GLY A 131 30.60 -18.67 -40.57
CA GLY A 131 31.97 -18.21 -40.80
C GLY A 131 33.01 -19.29 -40.47
N THR A 132 32.82 -20.00 -39.36
CA THR A 132 33.68 -21.14 -38.99
C THR A 132 33.58 -22.28 -40.01
N TYR A 133 32.37 -22.58 -40.51
CA TYR A 133 32.16 -23.54 -41.60
C TYR A 133 32.89 -23.14 -42.89
N LEU A 134 32.70 -21.90 -43.38
CA LEU A 134 33.39 -21.40 -44.57
C LEU A 134 34.91 -21.44 -44.39
N GLY A 135 35.39 -21.04 -43.21
CA GLY A 135 36.80 -21.12 -42.82
C GLY A 135 37.37 -22.54 -42.85
N PHE A 136 36.54 -23.56 -42.61
CA PHE A 136 36.90 -24.98 -42.77
C PHE A 136 36.91 -25.40 -44.24
N ARG A 137 35.91 -25.01 -45.06
CA ARG A 137 35.87 -25.33 -46.51
C ARG A 137 37.04 -24.70 -47.27
N ILE A 138 37.47 -23.48 -46.92
CA ILE A 138 38.68 -22.82 -47.48
C ILE A 138 39.93 -23.69 -47.30
N ARG A 139 40.03 -24.44 -46.20
CA ARG A 139 41.16 -25.33 -45.89
C ARG A 139 40.97 -26.70 -46.55
N PHE A 140 39.88 -27.39 -46.19
CA PHE A 140 39.70 -28.83 -46.37
C PHE A 140 38.71 -29.25 -47.47
N SER A 141 38.15 -28.32 -48.26
CA SER A 141 37.40 -28.72 -49.45
C SER A 141 38.35 -29.05 -50.60
N ASP A 142 38.16 -30.19 -51.25
CA ASP A 142 38.82 -30.53 -52.52
C ASP A 142 38.06 -29.97 -53.73
N ASP A 143 36.80 -29.55 -53.54
CA ASP A 143 36.01 -28.85 -54.56
C ASP A 143 36.57 -27.43 -54.76
N VAL A 144 37.03 -27.15 -55.98
CA VAL A 144 37.69 -25.89 -56.35
C VAL A 144 36.71 -24.71 -56.40
N GLU A 145 35.46 -24.95 -56.82
CA GLU A 145 34.44 -23.92 -56.97
C GLU A 145 33.89 -23.49 -55.61
N GLU A 146 33.58 -24.45 -54.73
CA GLU A 146 33.17 -24.17 -53.36
C GLU A 146 34.31 -23.52 -52.55
N LYS A 147 35.56 -23.97 -52.76
CA LYS A 147 36.75 -23.36 -52.13
C LYS A 147 37.01 -21.94 -52.63
N ALA A 148 36.58 -21.58 -53.84
CA ALA A 148 36.58 -20.20 -54.33
C ALA A 148 35.45 -19.37 -53.71
N LYS A 149 34.20 -19.86 -53.75
CA LYS A 149 33.03 -19.20 -53.14
C LYS A 149 33.23 -18.94 -51.64
N ALA A 150 33.78 -19.91 -50.90
CA ALA A 150 34.06 -19.75 -49.49
C ALA A 150 35.11 -18.67 -49.19
N LYS A 151 36.15 -18.52 -50.03
CA LYS A 151 37.17 -17.45 -49.89
C LYS A 151 36.59 -16.05 -50.05
N ASP A 152 35.62 -15.87 -50.94
CA ASP A 152 34.94 -14.59 -51.17
C ASP A 152 33.94 -14.26 -50.04
N LEU A 153 33.15 -15.25 -49.61
CA LEU A 153 32.07 -15.04 -48.66
C LEU A 153 32.53 -14.94 -47.19
N HIS A 154 33.59 -15.67 -46.82
CA HIS A 154 34.15 -15.68 -45.46
C HIS A 154 34.55 -14.29 -44.92
N PRO A 155 35.36 -13.44 -45.61
CA PRO A 155 35.72 -12.12 -45.11
C PRO A 155 34.51 -11.18 -45.02
N LYS A 156 33.55 -11.27 -45.96
CA LYS A 156 32.32 -10.46 -45.95
C LYS A 156 31.45 -10.80 -44.73
N LEU A 157 31.28 -12.09 -44.44
CA LEU A 157 30.52 -12.57 -43.30
C LEU A 157 31.20 -12.22 -41.96
N LEU A 158 32.52 -12.34 -41.87
CA LEU A 158 33.26 -11.93 -40.66
C LEU A 158 33.25 -10.41 -40.45
N GLY A 159 33.27 -9.60 -41.51
CA GLY A 159 33.10 -8.14 -41.43
C GLY A 159 31.72 -7.76 -40.89
N GLY A 160 30.65 -8.40 -41.39
CA GLY A 160 29.30 -8.23 -40.86
C GLY A 160 29.17 -8.70 -39.40
N MET A 161 29.81 -9.81 -39.03
CA MET A 161 29.83 -10.31 -37.66
C MET A 161 30.55 -9.33 -36.72
N PHE A 162 31.68 -8.74 -37.14
CA PHE A 162 32.39 -7.71 -36.39
C PHE A 162 31.50 -6.46 -36.18
N PHE A 163 30.79 -6.00 -37.21
CA PHE A 163 29.86 -4.87 -37.13
C PHE A 163 28.73 -5.12 -36.12
N PHE A 164 28.03 -6.26 -36.22
CA PHE A 164 26.96 -6.60 -35.28
C PHE A 164 27.48 -6.86 -33.86
N PHE A 165 28.72 -7.35 -33.70
CA PHE A 165 29.32 -7.54 -32.38
C PHE A 165 29.67 -6.19 -31.74
N ALA A 166 30.19 -5.23 -32.52
CA ALA A 166 30.46 -3.88 -32.05
C ALA A 166 29.17 -3.15 -31.63
N LEU A 167 28.05 -3.37 -32.34
CA LEU A 167 26.73 -2.89 -31.93
C LEU A 167 26.29 -3.56 -30.60
N GLY A 168 26.35 -4.89 -30.52
CA GLY A 168 25.94 -5.65 -29.32
C GLY A 168 26.76 -5.32 -28.06
N ALA A 169 28.04 -4.98 -28.23
CA ALA A 169 28.91 -4.57 -27.12
C ALA A 169 28.38 -3.32 -26.39
N THR A 170 27.63 -2.44 -27.04
CA THR A 170 27.01 -1.26 -26.38
C THR A 170 25.98 -1.65 -25.32
N GLY A 171 25.21 -2.72 -25.55
CA GLY A 171 24.25 -3.27 -24.58
C GLY A 171 24.95 -3.86 -23.36
N GLY A 172 25.97 -4.70 -23.59
CA GLY A 172 26.76 -5.30 -22.50
C GLY A 172 27.48 -4.27 -21.63
N VAL A 173 28.05 -3.22 -22.25
CA VAL A 173 28.66 -2.08 -21.52
C VAL A 173 27.60 -1.28 -20.77
N THR A 174 26.42 -1.05 -21.34
CA THR A 174 25.33 -0.32 -20.67
C THR A 174 24.82 -1.07 -19.44
N SER A 175 24.58 -2.39 -19.56
CA SER A 175 24.19 -3.26 -18.44
C SER A 175 25.22 -3.24 -17.30
N LEU A 176 26.51 -3.24 -17.65
CA LEU A 176 27.57 -3.09 -16.65
C LEU A 176 27.58 -1.70 -15.99
N LEU A 177 27.43 -0.61 -16.76
CA LEU A 177 27.44 0.76 -16.25
C LEU A 177 26.24 1.10 -15.36
N THR A 178 25.16 0.31 -15.43
CA THR A 178 24.04 0.36 -14.46
C THR A 178 24.31 -0.42 -13.18
N SER A 179 25.30 -1.32 -13.14
CA SER A 179 25.78 -1.93 -11.89
C SER A 179 26.92 -1.11 -11.30
N ASP A 180 26.90 -0.81 -9.99
CA ASP A 180 27.98 -0.05 -9.33
C ASP A 180 29.25 -0.90 -9.08
N LYS A 181 29.66 -1.72 -10.05
CA LYS A 181 30.85 -2.60 -10.01
C LYS A 181 31.90 -2.23 -11.06
N PRO A 182 33.20 -2.35 -10.78
CA PRO A 182 34.26 -2.12 -11.76
C PRO A 182 34.16 -3.05 -12.99
N ILE A 183 34.37 -2.50 -14.18
CA ILE A 183 34.17 -3.21 -15.46
C ILE A 183 34.98 -4.52 -15.55
N PHE A 184 36.20 -4.54 -15.01
CA PHE A 184 37.08 -5.71 -15.05
C PHE A 184 36.77 -6.78 -13.99
N GLU A 185 35.78 -6.57 -13.11
CA GLU A 185 35.29 -7.62 -12.20
C GLU A 185 34.23 -8.53 -12.86
N SER A 186 33.67 -8.15 -14.01
CA SER A 186 32.71 -8.98 -14.75
C SER A 186 33.44 -9.93 -15.71
N PRO A 187 33.32 -11.26 -15.55
CA PRO A 187 33.88 -12.23 -16.51
C PRO A 187 33.30 -12.06 -17.92
N HIS A 188 32.04 -11.63 -18.04
CA HIS A 188 31.42 -11.35 -19.34
C HIS A 188 32.10 -10.16 -20.02
N ALA A 189 32.33 -9.04 -19.33
CA ALA A 189 33.02 -7.90 -19.91
C ALA A 189 34.48 -8.22 -20.27
N VAL A 190 35.22 -8.87 -19.35
CA VAL A 190 36.62 -9.27 -19.57
C VAL A 190 36.76 -10.19 -20.80
N THR A 191 35.91 -11.20 -20.94
CA THR A 191 35.92 -12.09 -22.12
C THR A 191 35.55 -11.36 -23.42
N GLY A 192 34.67 -10.36 -23.35
CA GLY A 192 34.31 -9.51 -24.49
C GLY A 192 35.47 -8.64 -24.98
N PHE A 193 36.17 -7.97 -24.06
CA PHE A 193 37.37 -7.18 -24.39
C PHE A 193 38.49 -8.04 -24.98
N ILE A 194 38.79 -9.20 -24.37
CA ILE A 194 39.82 -10.12 -24.90
C ILE A 194 39.39 -10.64 -26.29
N GLY A 195 38.11 -10.97 -26.49
CA GLY A 195 37.56 -11.39 -27.77
C GLY A 195 37.74 -10.34 -28.87
N LEU A 196 37.41 -9.07 -28.58
CA LEU A 196 37.63 -7.95 -29.50
C LEU A 196 39.11 -7.75 -29.85
N THR A 197 40.01 -7.77 -28.86
CA THR A 197 41.45 -7.62 -29.08
C THR A 197 42.00 -8.75 -29.97
N LEU A 198 41.65 -10.00 -29.66
CA LEU A 198 42.08 -11.15 -30.47
C LEU A 198 41.46 -11.13 -31.87
N LEU A 199 40.20 -10.70 -32.03
CA LEU A 199 39.56 -10.56 -33.33
C LEU A 199 40.24 -9.49 -34.20
N THR A 200 40.70 -8.39 -33.60
CA THR A 200 41.48 -7.34 -34.29
C THR A 200 42.86 -7.85 -34.72
N ILE A 201 43.52 -8.65 -33.89
CA ILE A 201 44.78 -9.31 -34.27
C ILE A 201 44.52 -10.30 -35.43
N GLN A 202 43.43 -11.06 -35.36
CA GLN A 202 43.03 -12.05 -36.36
C GLN A 202 42.70 -11.43 -37.74
N THR A 203 42.11 -10.23 -37.80
CA THR A 203 41.84 -9.53 -39.07
C THR A 203 43.08 -8.87 -39.67
N ILE A 204 44.04 -8.44 -38.86
CA ILE A 204 45.32 -7.89 -39.33
C ILE A 204 46.26 -9.00 -39.82
N LEU A 205 46.30 -10.16 -39.15
CA LEU A 205 47.25 -11.25 -39.43
C LEU A 205 47.44 -11.61 -40.92
N PRO A 206 46.36 -11.70 -41.76
CA PRO A 206 46.47 -12.00 -43.19
C PRO A 206 47.35 -11.05 -44.02
N SER A 207 47.50 -9.77 -43.65
CA SER A 207 48.35 -8.83 -44.40
C SER A 207 49.85 -9.11 -44.21
N LEU A 208 50.21 -9.90 -43.19
CA LEU A 208 51.58 -10.33 -42.91
C LEU A 208 51.93 -11.66 -43.61
N PHE A 209 51.04 -12.22 -44.44
CA PHE A 209 51.14 -13.57 -45.00
C PHE A 209 51.56 -13.62 -46.47
N GLU A 210 52.65 -12.96 -46.83
CA GLU A 210 53.27 -13.17 -48.14
C GLU A 210 53.76 -14.63 -48.29
N GLY A 211 53.02 -15.40 -49.10
CA GLY A 211 53.37 -16.76 -49.56
C GLY A 211 53.33 -17.91 -48.53
N LYS A 212 53.59 -17.65 -47.25
CA LYS A 212 53.89 -18.69 -46.24
C LYS A 212 52.66 -19.54 -45.83
N PRO A 213 52.63 -20.86 -46.11
CA PRO A 213 51.47 -21.71 -45.77
C PRO A 213 51.26 -21.91 -44.27
N GLU A 214 52.34 -22.02 -43.50
CA GLU A 214 52.30 -22.31 -42.06
C GLU A 214 51.53 -21.23 -41.27
N LEU A 215 51.70 -19.97 -41.65
CA LEU A 215 51.01 -18.84 -41.02
C LEU A 215 49.50 -18.86 -41.26
N ARG A 216 49.04 -19.45 -42.38
CA ARG A 216 47.60 -19.66 -42.64
C ARG A 216 47.00 -20.68 -41.67
N ASN A 217 47.77 -21.68 -41.24
CA ASN A 217 47.35 -22.61 -40.18
C ASN A 217 47.29 -21.91 -38.82
N VAL A 218 48.23 -21.01 -38.51
CA VAL A 218 48.20 -20.20 -37.27
C VAL A 218 46.94 -19.32 -37.20
N HIS A 219 46.62 -18.56 -38.26
CA HIS A 219 45.35 -17.82 -38.37
C HIS A 219 44.13 -18.75 -38.30
N GLY A 220 44.22 -19.93 -38.91
CA GLY A 220 43.16 -20.93 -38.86
C GLY A 220 42.88 -21.48 -37.45
N ILE A 221 43.90 -21.59 -36.60
CA ILE A 221 43.81 -22.04 -35.20
C ILE A 221 43.36 -20.89 -34.28
N LEU A 222 43.94 -19.69 -34.45
CA LEU A 222 43.58 -18.50 -33.68
C LEU A 222 42.09 -18.15 -33.85
N GLY A 223 41.57 -18.19 -35.08
CA GLY A 223 40.14 -17.99 -35.35
C GLY A 223 39.22 -18.99 -34.65
N SER A 224 39.63 -20.25 -34.54
CA SER A 224 38.88 -21.27 -33.79
C SER A 224 38.91 -21.01 -32.28
N GLY A 225 40.06 -20.61 -31.72
CA GLY A 225 40.18 -20.24 -30.30
C GLY A 225 39.36 -18.99 -29.94
N ILE A 226 39.30 -18.01 -30.84
CA ILE A 226 38.44 -16.82 -30.71
C ILE A 226 36.96 -17.21 -30.69
N MET A 227 36.53 -18.16 -31.54
CA MET A 227 35.16 -18.65 -31.52
C MET A 227 34.82 -19.38 -30.20
N THR A 228 35.74 -20.18 -29.66
CA THR A 228 35.57 -20.78 -28.32
C THR A 228 35.45 -19.72 -27.22
N LEU A 229 36.24 -18.65 -27.27
CA LEU A 229 36.14 -17.53 -26.34
C LEU A 229 34.79 -16.80 -26.46
N PHE A 230 34.28 -16.58 -27.67
CA PHE A 230 32.97 -15.96 -27.86
C PHE A 230 31.81 -16.85 -27.40
N LEU A 231 31.91 -18.18 -27.49
CA LEU A 231 30.95 -19.10 -26.88
C LEU A 231 30.92 -18.97 -25.34
N VAL A 232 32.09 -18.86 -24.70
CA VAL A 232 32.19 -18.61 -23.25
C VAL A 232 31.62 -17.23 -22.89
N HIS A 233 31.96 -16.19 -23.65
CA HIS A 233 31.45 -14.83 -23.47
C HIS A 233 29.91 -14.78 -23.57
N ALA A 234 29.32 -15.46 -24.56
CA ALA A 234 27.87 -15.56 -24.73
C ALA A 234 27.19 -16.32 -23.59
N ALA A 235 27.77 -17.43 -23.12
CA ALA A 235 27.26 -18.16 -21.97
C ALA A 235 27.27 -17.32 -20.68
N LEU A 236 28.34 -16.55 -20.46
CA LEU A 236 28.44 -15.59 -19.35
C LEU A 236 27.45 -14.43 -19.48
N GLY A 237 27.13 -14.00 -20.70
CA GLY A 237 26.12 -12.97 -20.97
C GLY A 237 24.70 -13.46 -20.68
N LEU A 238 24.38 -14.68 -21.11
CA LEU A 238 23.11 -15.34 -20.79
C LEU A 238 22.95 -15.54 -19.27
N GLN A 239 24.02 -15.96 -18.58
CA GLN A 239 24.04 -16.07 -17.13
C GLN A 239 23.86 -14.70 -16.44
N LEU A 240 24.43 -13.63 -16.98
CA LEU A 240 24.25 -12.27 -16.45
C LEU A 240 22.81 -11.78 -16.62
N GLY A 241 22.19 -12.00 -17.80
CA GLY A 241 20.79 -11.66 -18.06
C GLY A 241 19.81 -12.41 -17.16
N LEU A 242 19.95 -13.74 -17.05
CA LEU A 242 19.12 -14.57 -16.17
C LEU A 242 19.29 -14.22 -14.68
N ASN A 243 20.45 -13.70 -14.26
CA ASN A 243 20.65 -13.20 -12.90
C ASN A 243 20.07 -11.78 -12.70
N LEU A 244 19.95 -10.96 -13.75
CA LEU A 244 19.39 -9.61 -13.66
C LEU A 244 17.87 -9.63 -13.43
N GLU A 245 17.13 -10.55 -14.06
CA GLU A 245 15.70 -10.78 -13.76
C GLU A 245 15.45 -11.18 -12.28
N PHE A 246 16.48 -11.62 -11.55
CA PHE A 246 16.41 -12.01 -10.14
C PHE A 246 16.85 -10.92 -9.15
N LEU A 247 17.34 -9.75 -9.60
CA LEU A 247 18.11 -8.83 -8.74
C LEU A 247 17.49 -7.45 -8.43
N GLU A 248 16.39 -7.05 -9.08
CA GLU A 248 15.56 -5.93 -8.62
C GLU A 248 14.14 -6.41 -8.29
N MET A 249 13.94 -6.85 -7.04
CA MET A 249 12.58 -7.00 -6.51
C MET A 249 12.00 -5.59 -6.29
N GLU A 250 10.95 -5.22 -7.02
CA GLU A 250 10.29 -3.92 -6.85
C GLU A 250 9.80 -3.74 -5.40
N THR A 251 10.42 -2.80 -4.68
CA THR A 251 10.02 -2.40 -3.33
C THR A 251 9.11 -1.17 -3.35
N PHE A 252 8.17 -1.10 -2.41
CA PHE A 252 7.33 0.08 -2.18
C PHE A 252 7.25 0.41 -0.69
N LEU A 253 6.93 1.67 -0.37
CA LEU A 253 6.73 2.14 1.00
C LEU A 253 5.24 2.17 1.33
N PHE A 254 4.85 1.53 2.43
CA PHE A 254 3.52 1.67 3.02
C PHE A 254 3.61 2.25 4.43
N THR A 255 2.63 3.06 4.83
CA THR A 255 2.63 3.76 6.12
C THR A 255 1.32 3.55 6.87
N SER A 256 1.40 3.30 8.17
CA SER A 256 0.25 3.30 9.08
C SER A 256 0.54 4.16 10.32
N GLU A 257 -0.50 4.81 10.85
CA GLU A 257 -0.46 5.50 12.14
C GLU A 257 -1.21 4.75 13.24
N SER A 258 -0.92 5.12 14.49
CA SER A 258 -1.67 4.75 15.69
C SER A 258 -1.55 5.84 16.75
N VAL A 259 -2.50 5.94 17.67
CA VAL A 259 -2.55 6.97 18.72
C VAL A 259 -2.82 6.37 20.10
N ASN A 260 -2.32 7.04 21.14
CA ASN A 260 -2.40 6.57 22.52
C ASN A 260 -3.82 6.76 23.10
N GLU A 261 -4.11 6.07 24.20
CA GLU A 261 -5.35 6.22 24.99
C GLU A 261 -5.69 7.67 25.40
N GLY A 262 -4.71 8.58 25.46
CA GLY A 262 -4.92 9.99 25.77
C GLY A 262 -5.14 10.91 24.58
N HIS A 263 -5.11 10.40 23.34
CA HIS A 263 -5.55 11.20 22.18
C HIS A 263 -7.03 11.57 22.36
N PRO A 264 -7.47 12.81 22.15
CA PRO A 264 -8.83 13.23 22.52
C PRO A 264 -9.94 12.45 21.80
N ASP A 265 -9.80 12.10 20.51
CA ASP A 265 -10.72 11.14 19.85
C ASP A 265 -10.75 9.76 20.54
N LYS A 266 -9.61 9.25 21.02
CA LYS A 266 -9.55 7.94 21.72
C LYS A 266 -10.04 8.00 23.15
N LEU A 267 -9.94 9.14 23.82
CA LEU A 267 -10.69 9.40 25.05
C LEU A 267 -12.19 9.25 24.79
N CYS A 268 -12.72 9.84 23.71
CA CYS A 268 -14.13 9.71 23.34
C CYS A 268 -14.54 8.26 23.05
N ASP A 269 -13.77 7.53 22.22
CA ASP A 269 -14.04 6.11 21.95
C ASP A 269 -14.07 5.27 23.24
N GLN A 270 -13.10 5.44 24.14
CA GLN A 270 -13.04 4.71 25.42
C GLN A 270 -14.18 5.07 26.39
N VAL A 271 -14.66 6.32 26.39
CA VAL A 271 -15.82 6.74 27.19
C VAL A 271 -17.12 6.15 26.64
N SER A 272 -17.31 6.24 25.32
CA SER A 272 -18.44 5.65 24.61
C SER A 272 -18.57 4.15 24.87
N ASP A 273 -17.46 3.40 24.80
CA ASP A 273 -17.48 1.95 25.08
C ASP A 273 -17.53 1.61 26.58
N ALA A 274 -17.03 2.45 27.49
CA ALA A 274 -17.21 2.25 28.93
C ALA A 274 -18.69 2.38 29.35
N ILE A 275 -19.45 3.26 28.69
CA ILE A 275 -20.90 3.37 28.88
C ILE A 275 -21.61 2.14 28.32
N LEU A 276 -21.20 1.63 27.15
CA LEU A 276 -21.71 0.37 26.59
C LEU A 276 -21.47 -0.82 27.52
N ASP A 277 -20.25 -0.99 28.04
CA ASP A 277 -19.91 -2.07 28.99
C ASP A 277 -20.80 -2.00 30.25
N ALA A 278 -21.00 -0.80 30.81
CA ALA A 278 -21.84 -0.58 31.99
C ALA A 278 -23.35 -0.80 31.74
N CYS A 279 -23.82 -0.57 30.51
CA CYS A 279 -25.17 -0.95 30.07
C CYS A 279 -25.31 -2.48 29.97
N LEU A 280 -24.38 -3.15 29.28
CA LEU A 280 -24.43 -4.60 29.04
C LEU A 280 -24.19 -5.44 30.30
N GLU A 281 -23.45 -4.93 31.28
CA GLU A 281 -23.23 -5.59 32.59
C GLU A 281 -24.54 -5.79 33.36
N GLN A 282 -25.50 -4.88 33.22
CA GLN A 282 -26.80 -4.92 33.91
C GLN A 282 -27.96 -5.39 33.01
N ASP A 283 -27.92 -5.06 31.71
CA ASP A 283 -28.94 -5.45 30.72
C ASP A 283 -28.28 -5.83 29.38
N PRO A 284 -28.01 -7.12 29.14
CA PRO A 284 -27.50 -7.63 27.86
C PRO A 284 -28.40 -7.35 26.64
N GLU A 285 -29.65 -6.92 26.84
CA GLU A 285 -30.55 -6.46 25.78
C GLU A 285 -30.59 -4.93 25.60
N SER A 286 -29.64 -4.20 26.21
CA SER A 286 -29.44 -2.78 25.95
C SER A 286 -29.33 -2.49 24.44
N LYS A 287 -29.88 -1.35 24.02
CA LYS A 287 -29.67 -0.75 22.70
C LYS A 287 -28.92 0.55 22.92
N VAL A 288 -27.75 0.67 22.32
CA VAL A 288 -26.77 1.73 22.63
C VAL A 288 -26.21 2.29 21.33
N ALA A 289 -26.23 3.61 21.21
CA ALA A 289 -25.53 4.43 20.23
C ALA A 289 -24.98 5.66 20.99
N CYS A 290 -23.99 5.42 21.86
CA CYS A 290 -23.45 6.44 22.74
C CYS A 290 -22.25 7.14 22.08
N GLU A 291 -22.47 8.35 21.58
CA GLU A 291 -21.42 9.21 21.05
C GLU A 291 -20.81 10.07 22.16
N THR A 292 -19.50 10.35 22.07
CA THR A 292 -18.78 11.23 22.99
C THR A 292 -18.05 12.31 22.20
N CYS A 293 -18.05 13.54 22.71
CA CYS A 293 -17.14 14.58 22.24
C CYS A 293 -16.46 15.32 23.40
N THR A 294 -15.28 15.90 23.16
CA THR A 294 -14.49 16.59 24.19
C THR A 294 -13.71 17.78 23.62
N LYS A 295 -13.54 18.79 24.47
CA LYS A 295 -12.64 19.94 24.26
C LYS A 295 -12.22 20.49 25.63
N THR A 296 -11.43 21.56 25.67
CA THR A 296 -10.91 22.19 26.89
C THR A 296 -11.94 22.26 28.02
N ASN A 297 -11.68 21.54 29.10
CA ASN A 297 -12.52 21.47 30.31
C ASN A 297 -13.95 20.92 30.13
N MET A 298 -14.21 20.14 29.07
CA MET A 298 -15.54 19.57 28.77
C MET A 298 -15.47 18.17 28.15
N VAL A 299 -16.30 17.26 28.65
CA VAL A 299 -16.73 16.04 27.93
C VAL A 299 -18.25 16.07 27.81
N MET A 300 -18.79 15.75 26.64
CA MET A 300 -20.21 15.56 26.40
C MET A 300 -20.46 14.13 25.91
N VAL A 301 -21.43 13.45 26.50
CA VAL A 301 -21.96 12.14 26.04
C VAL A 301 -23.39 12.32 25.56
N PHE A 302 -23.70 11.78 24.38
CA PHE A 302 -24.96 12.01 23.68
C PHE A 302 -25.34 10.84 22.77
N GLY A 303 -26.48 10.94 22.10
CA GLY A 303 -27.05 9.86 21.27
C GLY A 303 -28.11 9.04 22.03
N GLU A 304 -28.33 7.80 21.61
CA GLU A 304 -29.51 7.03 22.04
C GLU A 304 -29.15 5.80 22.88
N ILE A 305 -29.78 5.67 24.06
CA ILE A 305 -29.67 4.50 24.93
C ILE A 305 -31.06 4.06 25.41
N THR A 306 -31.45 2.84 25.05
CA THR A 306 -32.61 2.14 25.62
C THR A 306 -32.11 0.93 26.41
N THR A 307 -32.17 1.01 27.74
CA THR A 307 -31.63 0.00 28.67
C THR A 307 -32.47 -0.07 29.95
N LYS A 308 -32.43 -1.21 30.63
CA LYS A 308 -32.91 -1.38 32.02
C LYS A 308 -31.82 -1.07 33.07
N ALA A 309 -30.57 -0.88 32.63
CA ALA A 309 -29.43 -0.60 33.49
C ALA A 309 -29.58 0.74 34.22
N THR A 310 -29.17 0.80 35.49
CA THR A 310 -29.02 2.06 36.21
C THR A 310 -27.58 2.56 36.03
N VAL A 311 -27.41 3.53 35.13
CA VAL A 311 -26.09 4.00 34.68
C VAL A 311 -25.83 5.43 35.15
N ASN A 312 -24.73 5.62 35.89
CA ASN A 312 -24.22 6.96 36.22
C ASN A 312 -23.19 7.38 35.16
N TYR A 313 -23.68 8.00 34.08
CA TYR A 313 -22.86 8.44 32.95
C TYR A 313 -21.73 9.37 33.38
N GLU A 314 -21.98 10.33 34.27
CA GLU A 314 -20.96 11.26 34.74
C GLU A 314 -19.82 10.52 35.46
N LYS A 315 -20.15 9.58 36.37
CA LYS A 315 -19.13 8.78 37.06
C LYS A 315 -18.27 7.99 36.06
N ILE A 316 -18.87 7.38 35.04
CA ILE A 316 -18.16 6.59 34.03
C ILE A 316 -17.22 7.47 33.18
N VAL A 317 -17.68 8.66 32.78
CA VAL A 317 -16.85 9.66 32.08
C VAL A 317 -15.64 10.03 32.93
N ARG A 318 -15.86 10.41 34.20
CA ARG A 318 -14.78 10.84 35.11
C ARG A 318 -13.80 9.70 35.39
N ASP A 319 -14.29 8.50 35.69
CA ASP A 319 -13.45 7.33 35.98
C ASP A 319 -12.61 6.91 34.77
N THR A 320 -13.17 6.97 33.55
CA THR A 320 -12.42 6.71 32.31
C THR A 320 -11.32 7.75 32.09
N CYS A 321 -11.63 9.05 32.23
CA CYS A 321 -10.64 10.12 32.16
C CYS A 321 -9.49 9.90 33.17
N ARG A 322 -9.84 9.55 34.42
CA ARG A 322 -8.87 9.35 35.51
C ARG A 322 -7.99 8.12 35.28
N GLY A 323 -8.55 7.02 34.74
CA GLY A 323 -7.82 5.79 34.40
C GLY A 323 -6.85 5.93 33.22
N ILE A 324 -7.16 6.83 32.28
CA ILE A 324 -6.25 7.28 31.21
C ILE A 324 -5.12 8.15 31.77
N GLY A 325 -5.39 8.90 32.85
CA GLY A 325 -4.43 9.76 33.55
C GLY A 325 -4.68 11.26 33.37
N PHE A 326 -5.89 11.66 32.96
CA PHE A 326 -6.32 13.06 32.92
C PHE A 326 -6.72 13.54 34.32
N VAL A 327 -5.72 13.93 35.12
CA VAL A 327 -5.85 14.25 36.55
C VAL A 327 -5.56 15.71 36.91
N SER A 328 -5.34 16.58 35.92
CA SER A 328 -5.16 18.03 36.13
C SER A 328 -5.31 18.83 34.84
N ALA A 329 -5.61 20.12 34.96
CA ALA A 329 -5.66 21.02 33.80
C ALA A 329 -4.35 21.04 32.99
N ASP A 330 -3.20 20.88 33.67
CA ASP A 330 -1.87 20.91 33.07
C ASP A 330 -1.64 19.76 32.08
N VAL A 331 -2.19 18.56 32.34
CA VAL A 331 -2.07 17.41 31.44
C VAL A 331 -3.08 17.43 30.28
N GLY A 332 -4.03 18.37 30.28
CA GLY A 332 -4.95 18.63 29.16
C GLY A 332 -6.43 18.38 29.45
N LEU A 333 -6.74 17.69 30.55
CA LEU A 333 -8.08 17.55 31.12
C LEU A 333 -7.94 17.12 32.60
N ASP A 334 -8.83 17.63 33.45
CA ASP A 334 -8.98 17.25 34.85
C ASP A 334 -10.28 16.44 35.00
N ALA A 335 -10.18 15.15 35.30
CA ALA A 335 -11.33 14.25 35.43
C ALA A 335 -12.32 14.66 36.54
N ASP A 336 -11.85 15.34 37.58
CA ASP A 336 -12.65 15.65 38.76
C ASP A 336 -13.23 17.07 38.70
N ASN A 337 -12.58 18.00 37.99
CA ASN A 337 -13.04 19.39 37.80
C ASN A 337 -13.68 19.69 36.43
N CYS A 338 -13.62 18.79 35.44
CA CYS A 338 -14.21 19.05 34.12
C CYS A 338 -15.74 19.12 34.13
N LYS A 339 -16.31 19.83 33.16
CA LYS A 339 -17.75 19.78 32.87
C LYS A 339 -18.06 18.47 32.17
N VAL A 340 -18.95 17.66 32.74
CA VAL A 340 -19.57 16.53 32.04
C VAL A 340 -20.99 16.94 31.65
N LEU A 341 -21.31 16.82 30.36
CA LEU A 341 -22.63 17.11 29.81
C LEU A 341 -23.25 15.79 29.34
N VAL A 342 -24.49 15.51 29.73
CA VAL A 342 -25.21 14.29 29.37
C VAL A 342 -26.44 14.70 28.58
N ASN A 343 -26.52 14.31 27.31
CA ASN A 343 -27.62 14.59 26.39
C ASN A 343 -28.03 13.30 25.65
N ILE A 344 -28.44 12.31 26.44
CA ILE A 344 -28.78 10.96 25.99
C ILE A 344 -30.31 10.79 26.00
N GLU A 345 -30.88 10.37 24.88
CA GLU A 345 -32.32 10.07 24.73
C GLU A 345 -32.56 8.55 24.56
N GLN A 346 -33.81 8.13 24.41
CA GLN A 346 -34.13 6.74 24.08
C GLN A 346 -34.04 6.50 22.56
N GLN A 347 -33.75 5.26 22.16
CA GLN A 347 -33.75 4.89 20.74
C GLN A 347 -35.14 5.11 20.11
N SER A 348 -35.16 5.71 18.92
CA SER A 348 -36.40 5.91 18.15
C SER A 348 -37.25 4.64 18.05
N PRO A 349 -38.54 4.69 18.42
CA PRO A 349 -39.46 3.55 18.31
C PRO A 349 -39.55 2.98 16.88
N ASP A 350 -39.42 3.82 15.85
CA ASP A 350 -39.48 3.41 14.45
C ASP A 350 -38.30 2.50 14.05
N ILE A 351 -37.11 2.76 14.63
CA ILE A 351 -35.95 1.88 14.48
C ILE A 351 -36.17 0.59 15.30
N ALA A 352 -36.67 0.73 16.53
CA ALA A 352 -36.88 -0.41 17.43
C ALA A 352 -37.89 -1.45 16.89
N GLN A 353 -38.93 -1.04 16.16
CA GLN A 353 -39.83 -1.98 15.46
C GLN A 353 -39.11 -2.70 14.32
N GLY A 354 -38.41 -1.96 13.45
CA GLY A 354 -37.80 -2.52 12.23
C GLY A 354 -36.65 -3.48 12.52
N VAL A 355 -35.79 -3.13 13.47
CA VAL A 355 -34.60 -3.93 13.84
C VAL A 355 -35.01 -5.16 14.64
N HIS A 356 -35.62 -4.98 15.83
CA HIS A 356 -35.85 -6.04 16.82
C HIS A 356 -37.31 -6.18 17.29
N GLY A 357 -38.27 -5.51 16.66
CA GLY A 357 -39.70 -5.61 17.00
C GLY A 357 -40.02 -5.26 18.45
N HIS A 358 -39.37 -4.23 19.02
CA HIS A 358 -39.41 -3.91 20.46
C HIS A 358 -39.02 -5.10 21.37
N LEU A 359 -38.06 -5.92 20.93
CA LEU A 359 -37.55 -7.14 21.60
C LEU A 359 -38.47 -8.37 21.48
N SER A 360 -39.38 -8.40 20.50
CA SER A 360 -40.22 -9.57 20.19
C SER A 360 -39.63 -10.52 19.13
N LYS A 361 -38.71 -10.04 18.27
CA LYS A 361 -38.07 -10.87 17.24
C LYS A 361 -37.06 -11.85 17.86
N LYS A 362 -36.98 -13.07 17.31
CA LYS A 362 -35.93 -14.04 17.68
C LYS A 362 -34.57 -13.65 17.09
N PRO A 363 -33.43 -14.16 17.61
CA PRO A 363 -32.09 -13.82 17.11
C PRO A 363 -31.89 -14.01 15.60
N GLU A 364 -32.47 -15.06 15.02
CA GLU A 364 -32.42 -15.36 13.59
C GLU A 364 -33.31 -14.43 12.73
N GLU A 365 -34.20 -13.66 13.36
CA GLU A 365 -35.11 -12.68 12.76
C GLU A 365 -34.67 -11.21 12.99
N ILE A 366 -33.67 -10.97 13.85
CA ILE A 366 -33.15 -9.62 14.12
C ILE A 366 -32.52 -9.05 12.84
N GLY A 367 -33.05 -7.92 12.40
CA GLY A 367 -32.54 -7.17 11.26
C GLY A 367 -31.29 -6.37 11.60
N ALA A 368 -30.55 -5.94 10.58
CA ALA A 368 -29.44 -5.02 10.77
C ALA A 368 -29.91 -3.70 11.41
N GLY A 369 -29.15 -3.20 12.39
CA GLY A 369 -29.46 -1.96 13.10
C GLY A 369 -29.43 -0.70 12.23
N ASP A 370 -28.71 -0.76 11.12
CA ASP A 370 -28.67 0.24 10.04
C ASP A 370 -28.28 -0.46 8.72
N GLN A 371 -28.31 0.27 7.60
CA GLN A 371 -27.66 -0.12 6.36
C GLN A 371 -26.14 0.14 6.40
N GLY A 372 -25.38 -0.51 5.53
CA GLY A 372 -23.94 -0.23 5.35
C GLY A 372 -23.16 -1.39 4.76
N HIS A 373 -21.83 -1.24 4.68
CA HIS A 373 -20.92 -2.33 4.33
C HIS A 373 -19.68 -2.33 5.22
N MET A 374 -19.13 -3.51 5.51
CA MET A 374 -18.02 -3.71 6.44
C MET A 374 -16.95 -4.62 5.81
N PHE A 375 -15.69 -4.43 6.23
CA PHE A 375 -14.54 -5.14 5.66
C PHE A 375 -13.70 -5.88 6.72
N GLY A 376 -13.39 -7.13 6.40
CA GLY A 376 -12.48 -8.01 7.12
C GLY A 376 -11.18 -8.14 6.34
N TYR A 377 -10.04 -8.04 7.00
CA TYR A 377 -8.73 -8.23 6.38
C TYR A 377 -7.83 -9.12 7.23
N ALA A 378 -7.02 -9.93 6.54
CA ALA A 378 -5.93 -10.70 7.12
C ALA A 378 -4.79 -10.87 6.12
N THR A 379 -3.59 -11.07 6.65
CA THR A 379 -2.30 -11.16 5.93
C THR A 379 -1.36 -12.04 6.74
N ASP A 380 -0.47 -12.81 6.11
CA ASP A 380 0.45 -13.74 6.79
C ASP A 380 1.78 -13.11 7.23
N GLU A 381 1.95 -11.80 7.04
CA GLU A 381 3.17 -11.04 7.39
C GLU A 381 3.43 -10.89 8.91
N THR A 382 2.46 -11.21 9.78
CA THR A 382 2.63 -11.27 11.24
C THR A 382 1.85 -12.43 11.88
N PRO A 383 2.28 -12.96 13.05
CA PRO A 383 1.57 -14.04 13.77
C PRO A 383 0.12 -13.70 14.15
N GLU A 384 -0.18 -12.43 14.44
CA GLU A 384 -1.54 -11.95 14.71
C GLU A 384 -2.41 -11.76 13.44
N PHE A 385 -1.87 -12.11 12.27
CA PHE A 385 -2.47 -11.98 10.95
C PHE A 385 -2.88 -10.53 10.58
N MET A 386 -2.00 -9.58 10.89
CA MET A 386 -2.21 -8.13 10.69
C MET A 386 -1.04 -7.48 9.93
N PRO A 387 -1.25 -6.28 9.33
CA PRO A 387 -0.16 -5.58 8.65
C PRO A 387 0.94 -5.12 9.61
N LEU A 388 2.21 -5.33 9.26
CA LEU A 388 3.34 -4.98 10.12
C LEU A 388 3.39 -3.47 10.41
N THR A 389 3.08 -2.61 9.45
CA THR A 389 2.99 -1.14 9.66
C THR A 389 2.02 -0.79 10.80
N HIS A 390 0.83 -1.39 10.77
CA HIS A 390 -0.21 -1.16 11.78
C HIS A 390 0.19 -1.76 13.13
N VAL A 391 0.68 -3.00 13.13
CA VAL A 391 1.15 -3.70 14.34
C VAL A 391 2.25 -2.92 15.05
N LEU A 392 3.25 -2.42 14.33
CA LEU A 392 4.35 -1.67 14.92
C LEU A 392 3.90 -0.30 15.44
N ALA A 393 3.10 0.46 14.68
CA ALA A 393 2.57 1.74 15.15
C ALA A 393 1.74 1.55 16.45
N THR A 394 0.80 0.60 16.44
CA THR A 394 -0.06 0.30 17.59
C THR A 394 0.73 -0.20 18.81
N LYS A 395 1.76 -1.05 18.62
CA LYS A 395 2.63 -1.50 19.71
C LYS A 395 3.52 -0.37 20.25
N LEU A 396 3.98 0.58 19.44
CA LEU A 396 4.69 1.78 19.90
C LEU A 396 3.78 2.67 20.77
N GLY A 397 2.54 2.88 20.33
CA GLY A 397 1.54 3.65 21.10
C GLY A 397 1.19 3.00 22.45
N ALA A 398 1.00 1.68 22.46
CA ALA A 398 0.81 0.92 23.69
C ALA A 398 2.06 1.01 24.62
N LYS A 399 3.27 0.92 24.05
CA LYS A 399 4.52 1.00 24.81
C LYS A 399 4.74 2.37 25.44
N LEU A 400 4.40 3.47 24.77
CA LEU A 400 4.40 4.83 25.35
C LEU A 400 3.54 4.90 26.62
N THR A 401 2.33 4.36 26.57
CA THR A 401 1.44 4.27 27.74
C THR A 401 2.03 3.39 28.84
N GLU A 402 2.64 2.26 28.49
CA GLU A 402 3.29 1.36 29.46
C GLU A 402 4.41 2.10 30.22
N VAL A 403 5.36 2.73 29.51
CA VAL A 403 6.50 3.41 30.15
C VAL A 403 6.11 4.69 30.90
N ARG A 404 4.96 5.30 30.56
CA ARG A 404 4.32 6.39 31.32
C ARG A 404 3.65 5.90 32.61
N LYS A 405 2.94 4.78 32.55
CA LYS A 405 2.20 4.20 33.70
C LYS A 405 3.15 3.52 34.70
N ASN A 406 4.17 2.79 34.22
CA ASN A 406 5.19 2.15 35.07
C ASN A 406 6.31 3.09 35.56
N LYS A 407 6.32 4.35 35.11
CA LYS A 407 7.28 5.42 35.49
C LYS A 407 8.72 5.23 35.01
N THR A 408 8.97 4.38 34.02
CA THR A 408 10.26 4.34 33.30
C THR A 408 10.54 5.68 32.59
N CYS A 409 9.52 6.26 31.94
CA CYS A 409 9.58 7.59 31.32
C CYS A 409 8.55 8.49 32.02
N PRO A 410 8.83 9.00 33.23
CA PRO A 410 7.83 9.64 34.09
C PRO A 410 7.36 11.01 33.57
N TRP A 411 8.13 11.62 32.66
CA TRP A 411 7.86 12.90 32.00
C TRP A 411 6.75 12.82 30.94
N LEU A 412 6.32 11.62 30.56
CA LEU A 412 5.26 11.41 29.57
C LEU A 412 3.88 11.78 30.11
N ARG A 413 3.09 12.42 29.25
CA ARG A 413 1.66 12.73 29.47
C ARG A 413 0.77 11.84 28.57
N PRO A 414 -0.56 11.82 28.76
CA PRO A 414 -1.42 10.80 28.13
C PRO A 414 -1.49 10.85 26.60
N ASP A 415 -1.45 12.02 25.99
CA ASP A 415 -1.61 12.18 24.54
C ASP A 415 -0.33 11.80 23.78
N GLY A 416 -0.50 11.19 22.61
CA GLY A 416 0.62 10.75 21.77
C GLY A 416 0.16 10.08 20.48
N LYS A 417 0.99 10.26 19.45
CA LYS A 417 0.77 9.76 18.09
C LYS A 417 2.04 9.08 17.59
N THR A 418 1.87 8.00 16.85
CA THR A 418 2.95 7.14 16.33
C THR A 418 2.65 6.78 14.89
N GLN A 419 3.67 6.69 14.05
CA GLN A 419 3.50 6.32 12.64
C GLN A 419 4.74 5.57 12.16
N VAL A 420 4.51 4.47 11.43
CA VAL A 420 5.58 3.60 10.93
C VAL A 420 5.42 3.41 9.43
N THR A 421 6.47 3.73 8.70
CA THR A 421 6.63 3.43 7.28
C THR A 421 7.50 2.20 7.14
N VAL A 422 6.95 1.14 6.56
CA VAL A 422 7.66 -0.11 6.26
C VAL A 422 7.84 -0.19 4.74
N GLU A 423 9.00 -0.70 4.36
CA GLU A 423 9.37 -1.05 3.01
C GLU A 423 8.99 -2.52 2.76
N TYR A 424 8.32 -2.78 1.64
CA TYR A 424 7.75 -4.09 1.29
C TYR A 424 8.16 -4.48 -0.13
N HIS A 425 8.29 -5.79 -0.37
CA HIS A 425 8.18 -6.37 -1.72
C HIS A 425 6.90 -7.20 -1.84
N ASN A 426 6.48 -7.44 -3.09
CA ASN A 426 5.23 -8.13 -3.44
C ASN A 426 5.50 -9.53 -3.99
N ASP A 427 5.37 -10.54 -3.14
CA ASP A 427 5.59 -11.95 -3.47
C ASP A 427 4.29 -12.60 -3.96
N GLY A 428 4.04 -12.55 -5.27
CA GLY A 428 2.86 -13.18 -5.90
C GLY A 428 1.51 -12.64 -5.42
N GLY A 429 1.49 -11.44 -4.83
CA GLY A 429 0.33 -10.85 -4.15
C GLY A 429 0.47 -10.77 -2.63
N ALA A 430 1.37 -11.52 -2.00
CA ALA A 430 1.68 -11.45 -0.57
C ALA A 430 2.62 -10.28 -0.25
N MET A 431 2.46 -9.67 0.93
CA MET A 431 3.26 -8.51 1.34
C MET A 431 4.38 -8.98 2.24
N ILE A 432 5.63 -8.82 1.80
CA ILE A 432 6.81 -9.25 2.56
C ILE A 432 7.55 -7.99 3.05
N PRO A 433 7.54 -7.70 4.37
CA PRO A 433 8.25 -6.53 4.90
C PRO A 433 9.77 -6.76 4.84
N THR A 434 10.50 -5.81 4.25
CA THR A 434 11.97 -5.84 4.18
C THR A 434 12.59 -5.12 5.38
N ARG A 435 12.16 -3.89 5.66
CA ARG A 435 12.72 -3.02 6.71
C ARG A 435 11.75 -1.91 7.13
N VAL A 436 11.96 -1.34 8.31
CA VAL A 436 11.32 -0.08 8.72
C VAL A 436 12.10 1.08 8.13
N HIS A 437 11.48 1.78 7.19
CA HIS A 437 12.06 2.95 6.53
C HIS A 437 12.00 4.20 7.44
N THR A 438 10.85 4.45 8.08
CA THR A 438 10.65 5.63 8.94
C THR A 438 9.85 5.30 10.19
N VAL A 439 10.29 5.82 11.34
CA VAL A 439 9.52 5.85 12.59
C VAL A 439 9.30 7.31 13.01
N LEU A 440 8.03 7.69 13.17
CA LEU A 440 7.60 8.97 13.72
C LEU A 440 6.92 8.74 15.07
N ILE A 441 7.34 9.49 16.09
CA ILE A 441 6.67 9.59 17.38
C ILE A 441 6.52 11.05 17.76
N SER A 442 5.29 11.46 18.08
CA SER A 442 4.96 12.77 18.66
C SER A 442 4.17 12.53 19.94
N THR A 443 4.82 12.64 21.09
CA THR A 443 4.23 12.35 22.41
C THR A 443 4.21 13.56 23.32
N GLN A 444 3.13 13.70 24.09
CA GLN A 444 2.96 14.80 25.03
C GLN A 444 3.89 14.62 26.23
N HIS A 445 4.47 15.72 26.73
CA HIS A 445 5.47 15.71 27.80
C HIS A 445 5.30 16.86 28.81
N ASP A 446 5.93 16.77 29.98
CA ASP A 446 6.05 17.90 30.90
C ASP A 446 7.12 18.93 30.48
N GLU A 447 7.27 19.99 31.26
CA GLU A 447 8.18 21.11 30.94
C GLU A 447 9.65 20.87 31.33
N THR A 448 9.95 19.76 32.01
CA THR A 448 11.26 19.51 32.65
C THR A 448 12.22 18.74 31.75
N VAL A 449 11.70 17.91 30.85
CA VAL A 449 12.49 17.05 29.96
C VAL A 449 12.97 17.80 28.70
N THR A 450 14.22 17.55 28.28
CA THR A 450 14.80 18.13 27.06
C THR A 450 14.52 17.25 25.84
N ASN A 451 14.54 17.83 24.64
CA ASN A 451 14.31 17.09 23.39
C ASN A 451 15.36 15.98 23.16
N ASP A 452 16.61 16.19 23.57
CA ASP A 452 17.66 15.16 23.48
C ASP A 452 17.35 13.95 24.38
N GLN A 453 16.82 14.21 25.59
CA GLN A 453 16.41 13.17 26.52
C GLN A 453 15.13 12.47 26.03
N ILE A 454 14.16 13.20 25.48
CA ILE A 454 12.98 12.61 24.79
C ILE A 454 13.44 11.68 23.67
N ALA A 455 14.29 12.15 22.75
CA ALA A 455 14.73 11.37 21.59
C ALA A 455 15.49 10.10 22.01
N LYS A 456 16.36 10.20 23.02
CA LYS A 456 17.07 9.07 23.61
C LYS A 456 16.11 8.05 24.25
N ASP A 457 15.24 8.50 25.15
CA ASP A 457 14.32 7.63 25.88
C ASP A 457 13.30 6.95 24.95
N LEU A 458 12.82 7.66 23.92
CA LEU A 458 11.98 7.08 22.87
C LEU A 458 12.73 5.99 22.09
N LYS A 459 14.01 6.20 21.75
CA LYS A 459 14.79 5.19 21.03
C LYS A 459 15.07 3.95 21.88
N GLU A 460 15.47 4.13 23.14
CA GLU A 460 15.86 3.04 24.04
C GLU A 460 14.70 2.31 24.72
N HIS A 461 13.65 3.01 25.14
CA HIS A 461 12.57 2.45 25.98
C HIS A 461 11.24 2.22 25.24
N VAL A 462 11.08 2.77 24.03
CA VAL A 462 9.85 2.62 23.23
C VAL A 462 10.13 1.90 21.90
N ILE A 463 11.12 2.34 21.12
CA ILE A 463 11.38 1.82 19.77
C ILE A 463 12.08 0.47 19.80
N LYS A 464 13.29 0.37 20.40
CA LYS A 464 14.05 -0.90 20.47
C LYS A 464 13.29 -2.06 21.11
N PRO A 465 12.44 -1.86 22.15
CA PRO A 465 11.66 -2.96 22.73
C PRO A 465 10.44 -3.41 21.91
N VAL A 466 10.08 -2.68 20.84
CA VAL A 466 8.87 -2.95 20.03
C VAL A 466 9.20 -3.40 18.62
N ILE A 467 10.15 -2.75 17.94
CA ILE A 467 10.50 -3.07 16.56
C ILE A 467 11.57 -4.16 16.56
N PRO A 468 11.33 -5.34 15.94
CA PRO A 468 12.35 -6.38 15.82
C PRO A 468 13.61 -5.86 15.14
N ALA A 469 14.78 -6.11 15.74
CA ALA A 469 16.05 -5.55 15.30
C ALA A 469 16.40 -5.86 13.82
N GLN A 470 15.90 -6.97 13.28
CA GLN A 470 16.04 -7.35 11.87
C GLN A 470 15.44 -6.35 10.86
N TYR A 471 14.53 -5.47 11.31
CA TYR A 471 13.90 -4.43 10.49
C TYR A 471 14.46 -3.02 10.75
N LEU A 472 15.50 -2.88 11.57
CA LEU A 472 16.14 -1.59 11.87
C LEU A 472 17.57 -1.57 11.36
N ASP A 473 17.94 -0.52 10.65
CA ASP A 473 19.29 -0.29 10.14
C ASP A 473 19.73 1.17 10.30
N ASP A 474 20.97 1.46 9.92
CA ASP A 474 21.55 2.80 9.98
C ASP A 474 20.87 3.81 9.04
N ASN A 475 20.03 3.33 8.09
CA ASN A 475 19.23 4.15 7.18
C ASN A 475 17.75 4.28 7.64
N THR A 476 17.35 3.74 8.80
CA THR A 476 16.01 3.98 9.34
C THR A 476 15.89 5.42 9.83
N ILE A 477 14.92 6.17 9.28
CA ILE A 477 14.68 7.57 9.61
C ILE A 477 13.88 7.68 10.91
N PHE A 478 14.33 8.50 11.85
CA PHE A 478 13.65 8.73 13.13
C PHE A 478 13.20 10.19 13.29
N HIS A 479 11.90 10.40 13.39
CA HIS A 479 11.29 11.70 13.72
C HIS A 479 10.72 11.63 15.14
N LEU A 480 11.45 12.15 16.12
CA LEU A 480 11.12 12.04 17.54
C LEU A 480 10.79 13.44 18.10
N ASN A 481 9.52 13.66 18.46
CA ASN A 481 8.92 14.96 18.76
C ASN A 481 9.32 16.08 17.76
N PRO A 482 9.10 15.90 16.44
CA PRO A 482 9.56 16.83 15.41
C PRO A 482 8.93 18.25 15.47
N SER A 483 7.88 18.46 16.27
CA SER A 483 7.35 19.79 16.57
C SER A 483 8.22 20.60 17.56
N GLY A 484 9.23 19.98 18.17
CA GLY A 484 10.15 20.60 19.13
C GLY A 484 9.57 20.88 20.52
N ARG A 485 8.24 20.91 20.69
CA ARG A 485 7.56 20.99 21.99
C ARG A 485 6.11 20.51 21.87
N PHE A 486 5.65 19.70 22.82
CA PHE A 486 4.28 19.19 22.90
C PHE A 486 3.84 19.03 24.37
N VAL A 487 3.68 20.15 25.08
CA VAL A 487 3.29 20.16 26.50
C VAL A 487 1.76 20.19 26.68
N ILE A 488 1.10 21.06 25.92
CA ILE A 488 -0.36 21.12 25.82
C ILE A 488 -0.81 20.01 24.87
N GLY A 489 -1.70 19.13 25.33
CA GLY A 489 -2.26 18.01 24.56
C GLY A 489 -3.64 17.63 25.07
N GLY A 490 -4.16 16.49 24.63
CA GLY A 490 -5.49 16.02 25.00
C GLY A 490 -6.60 17.01 24.57
N PRO A 491 -7.74 17.05 25.27
CA PRO A 491 -8.86 17.95 24.96
C PRO A 491 -8.52 19.45 25.00
N HIS A 492 -7.50 19.86 25.76
CA HIS A 492 -6.98 21.23 25.72
C HIS A 492 -6.34 21.52 24.36
N GLY A 493 -5.44 20.65 23.88
CA GLY A 493 -4.76 20.80 22.59
C GLY A 493 -5.73 20.71 21.41
N ASP A 494 -6.41 19.57 21.25
CA ASP A 494 -7.26 19.26 20.08
C ASP A 494 -8.71 18.98 20.51
N ALA A 495 -9.65 18.93 19.58
CA ALA A 495 -10.99 18.40 19.84
C ALA A 495 -10.98 16.87 19.74
N GLY A 496 -11.90 16.20 20.42
CA GLY A 496 -12.09 14.75 20.28
C GLY A 496 -13.54 14.41 19.98
N LEU A 497 -13.77 13.44 19.10
CA LEU A 497 -15.07 12.82 18.88
C LEU A 497 -14.91 11.31 18.71
N THR A 498 -15.90 10.54 19.18
CA THR A 498 -16.03 9.11 18.95
C THR A 498 -16.00 8.80 17.44
N GLY A 499 -15.44 7.65 17.07
CA GLY A 499 -15.44 7.20 15.67
C GLY A 499 -14.54 7.98 14.71
N ARG A 500 -13.63 8.83 15.21
CA ARG A 500 -12.69 9.60 14.37
C ARG A 500 -11.36 8.89 14.10
N LYS A 501 -11.23 7.63 14.54
CA LYS A 501 -9.99 6.84 14.46
C LYS A 501 -10.16 5.45 13.81
N ILE A 502 -11.24 5.25 13.03
CA ILE A 502 -11.62 3.98 12.38
C ILE A 502 -10.52 3.24 11.60
N ILE A 503 -9.55 3.94 11.01
CA ILE A 503 -8.42 3.31 10.30
C ILE A 503 -7.36 2.76 11.27
N ILE A 504 -7.20 3.40 12.43
CA ILE A 504 -6.36 2.93 13.55
C ILE A 504 -7.08 1.81 14.32
N ASP A 505 -8.42 1.79 14.30
CA ASP A 505 -9.21 0.70 14.90
C ASP A 505 -9.20 -0.59 14.10
N THR A 506 -8.87 -0.49 12.81
CA THR A 506 -8.89 -1.60 11.86
C THR A 506 -7.51 -1.99 11.37
N TYR A 507 -7.08 -1.54 10.19
CA TYR A 507 -5.95 -2.14 9.46
C TYR A 507 -4.88 -1.12 9.05
N GLY A 508 -4.90 0.10 9.59
CA GLY A 508 -3.87 1.12 9.34
C GLY A 508 -3.75 1.58 7.89
N GLY A 509 -4.79 1.40 7.07
CA GLY A 509 -4.84 1.75 5.64
C GLY A 509 -4.84 0.54 4.70
N TRP A 510 -4.54 -0.67 5.21
CA TRP A 510 -4.62 -1.91 4.45
C TRP A 510 -6.07 -2.43 4.32
N GLY A 511 -6.29 -3.38 3.40
CA GLY A 511 -7.61 -3.92 3.12
C GLY A 511 -8.54 -2.84 2.56
N ALA A 512 -9.64 -2.58 3.26
CA ALA A 512 -10.53 -1.44 3.04
C ALA A 512 -11.30 -1.12 4.33
N HIS A 513 -12.08 -0.03 4.34
CA HIS A 513 -12.91 0.35 5.48
C HIS A 513 -14.37 0.66 5.08
N GLY A 514 -15.31 0.36 5.98
CA GLY A 514 -16.76 0.51 5.72
C GLY A 514 -17.30 1.93 5.86
N GLY A 515 -16.60 2.76 6.63
CA GLY A 515 -17.03 4.10 7.04
C GLY A 515 -17.63 4.12 8.45
N GLY A 516 -18.41 3.10 8.81
CA GLY A 516 -19.01 2.95 10.14
C GLY A 516 -17.98 2.81 11.27
N ALA A 517 -18.13 3.64 12.31
CA ALA A 517 -17.36 3.54 13.55
C ALA A 517 -17.87 2.42 14.48
N PHE A 518 -17.03 1.94 15.40
CA PHE A 518 -17.39 0.83 16.30
C PHE A 518 -17.85 1.27 17.69
N SER A 519 -17.13 2.18 18.33
CA SER A 519 -17.25 2.51 19.76
C SER A 519 -18.63 3.07 20.11
N GLY A 520 -19.14 2.76 21.31
CA GLY A 520 -20.45 3.20 21.78
C GLY A 520 -21.65 2.47 21.19
N LYS A 521 -21.44 1.50 20.29
CA LYS A 521 -22.52 0.78 19.60
C LYS A 521 -22.69 -0.65 20.13
N ASP A 522 -23.94 -1.00 20.44
CA ASP A 522 -24.35 -2.38 20.77
C ASP A 522 -24.30 -3.29 19.52
N PRO A 523 -24.19 -4.63 19.67
CA PRO A 523 -23.93 -5.53 18.54
C PRO A 523 -25.07 -5.68 17.51
N THR A 524 -26.24 -5.06 17.71
CA THR A 524 -27.23 -4.93 16.61
C THR A 524 -26.76 -3.97 15.51
N LYS A 525 -25.81 -3.07 15.80
CA LYS A 525 -25.20 -2.19 14.80
C LYS A 525 -24.15 -2.97 14.02
N VAL A 526 -24.47 -3.24 12.75
CA VAL A 526 -23.64 -4.05 11.84
C VAL A 526 -22.27 -3.44 11.54
N ASP A 527 -22.07 -2.14 11.74
CA ASP A 527 -20.74 -1.51 11.69
C ASP A 527 -19.71 -2.26 12.53
N ARG A 528 -20.10 -2.62 13.76
CA ARG A 528 -19.27 -3.33 14.73
C ARG A 528 -19.36 -4.84 14.54
N SER A 529 -20.55 -5.42 14.65
CA SER A 529 -20.71 -6.89 14.62
C SER A 529 -20.39 -7.48 13.23
N GLY A 530 -20.80 -6.80 12.17
CA GLY A 530 -20.44 -7.13 10.79
C GLY A 530 -18.92 -7.11 10.58
N ALA A 531 -18.24 -6.01 10.92
CA ALA A 531 -16.78 -5.91 10.81
C ALA A 531 -16.04 -7.00 11.62
N TYR A 532 -16.50 -7.30 12.84
CA TYR A 532 -15.93 -8.34 13.68
C TYR A 532 -16.07 -9.74 13.03
N ILE A 533 -17.25 -10.08 12.47
CA ILE A 533 -17.42 -11.40 11.83
C ILE A 533 -16.63 -11.53 10.51
N VAL A 534 -16.51 -10.46 9.71
CA VAL A 534 -15.65 -10.52 8.50
C VAL A 534 -14.16 -10.52 8.83
N ARG A 535 -13.71 -9.89 9.93
CA ARG A 535 -12.35 -10.12 10.46
C ARG A 535 -12.14 -11.59 10.81
N GLN A 536 -13.07 -12.21 11.53
CA GLN A 536 -12.97 -13.65 11.85
C GLN A 536 -12.91 -14.50 10.59
N ALA A 537 -13.72 -14.20 9.57
CA ALA A 537 -13.70 -14.90 8.28
C ALA A 537 -12.35 -14.73 7.56
N ALA A 538 -11.88 -13.50 7.35
CA ALA A 538 -10.60 -13.22 6.68
C ALA A 538 -9.42 -13.89 7.41
N LYS A 539 -9.35 -13.75 8.74
CA LYS A 539 -8.34 -14.40 9.58
C LYS A 539 -8.40 -15.92 9.46
N SER A 540 -9.61 -16.49 9.42
CA SER A 540 -9.81 -17.93 9.28
C SER A 540 -9.37 -18.48 7.91
N ILE A 541 -9.50 -17.71 6.82
CA ILE A 541 -8.96 -18.10 5.50
C ILE A 541 -7.44 -18.20 5.52
N VAL A 542 -6.76 -17.16 6.03
CA VAL A 542 -5.29 -17.12 6.05
C VAL A 542 -4.72 -18.12 7.07
N ALA A 543 -5.30 -18.22 8.27
CA ALA A 543 -4.88 -19.18 9.30
C ALA A 543 -5.21 -20.65 8.97
N SER A 544 -6.16 -20.92 8.07
CA SER A 544 -6.38 -22.25 7.49
C SER A 544 -5.44 -22.54 6.30
N GLY A 545 -4.55 -21.60 5.97
CA GLY A 545 -3.59 -21.71 4.87
C GLY A 545 -4.23 -21.75 3.48
N LEU A 546 -5.46 -21.25 3.32
CA LEU A 546 -6.19 -21.23 2.04
C LEU A 546 -5.75 -20.07 1.13
N ALA A 547 -5.24 -18.99 1.74
CA ALA A 547 -4.61 -17.86 1.07
C ALA A 547 -3.50 -17.29 1.97
N ARG A 548 -2.67 -16.39 1.44
CA ARG A 548 -1.69 -15.62 2.24
C ARG A 548 -2.24 -14.28 2.70
N ARG A 549 -3.13 -13.70 1.90
CA ARG A 549 -3.92 -12.50 2.21
C ARG A 549 -5.38 -12.73 1.84
N CYS A 550 -6.28 -12.07 2.55
CA CYS A 550 -7.72 -12.16 2.28
C CYS A 550 -8.38 -10.85 2.69
N ILE A 551 -9.20 -10.28 1.80
CA ILE A 551 -10.22 -9.29 2.15
C ILE A 551 -11.61 -9.91 1.97
N VAL A 552 -12.50 -9.64 2.92
CA VAL A 552 -13.91 -10.07 2.91
C VAL A 552 -14.78 -8.83 3.11
N GLN A 553 -15.77 -8.61 2.24
CA GLN A 553 -16.79 -7.58 2.41
C GLN A 553 -18.14 -8.22 2.76
N VAL A 554 -18.92 -7.56 3.61
CA VAL A 554 -20.35 -7.84 3.82
C VAL A 554 -21.15 -6.54 3.73
N SER A 555 -22.42 -6.58 3.31
CA SER A 555 -23.32 -5.41 3.34
C SER A 555 -24.75 -5.74 3.77
N TYR A 556 -25.47 -4.75 4.29
CA TYR A 556 -26.81 -4.90 4.87
C TYR A 556 -27.74 -3.72 4.51
N ALA A 557 -29.05 -3.94 4.64
CA ALA A 557 -30.07 -2.89 4.76
C ALA A 557 -30.73 -2.95 6.14
N ILE A 558 -31.10 -1.78 6.67
CA ILE A 558 -31.77 -1.67 7.97
C ILE A 558 -33.02 -2.57 8.06
N GLY A 559 -33.17 -3.29 9.17
CA GLY A 559 -34.29 -4.20 9.41
C GLY A 559 -34.24 -5.54 8.66
N VAL A 560 -33.31 -5.74 7.72
CA VAL A 560 -33.10 -7.03 7.00
C VAL A 560 -32.07 -7.88 7.77
N PRO A 561 -32.35 -9.16 8.08
CA PRO A 561 -31.38 -10.03 8.77
C PRO A 561 -30.25 -10.53 7.88
N GLU A 562 -30.56 -10.94 6.64
CA GLU A 562 -29.58 -11.49 5.70
C GLU A 562 -28.73 -10.38 5.06
N PRO A 563 -27.44 -10.63 4.75
CA PRO A 563 -26.61 -9.67 4.04
C PRO A 563 -27.04 -9.52 2.57
N LEU A 564 -27.03 -8.29 2.06
CA LEU A 564 -27.31 -7.97 0.65
C LEU A 564 -26.20 -8.48 -0.28
N SER A 565 -24.96 -8.43 0.19
CA SER A 565 -23.80 -8.96 -0.53
C SER A 565 -22.74 -9.52 0.42
N VAL A 566 -21.98 -10.49 -0.09
CA VAL A 566 -20.72 -10.96 0.49
C VAL A 566 -19.72 -11.08 -0.66
N PHE A 567 -18.52 -10.52 -0.50
CA PHE A 567 -17.44 -10.54 -1.49
C PHE A 567 -16.13 -10.98 -0.84
N VAL A 568 -15.25 -11.60 -1.63
CA VAL A 568 -13.93 -12.13 -1.22
C VAL A 568 -12.93 -11.85 -2.33
N ASP A 569 -11.72 -11.43 -1.96
CA ASP A 569 -10.54 -11.35 -2.83
C ASP A 569 -9.30 -11.79 -2.02
N THR A 570 -8.49 -12.69 -2.58
CA THR A 570 -7.25 -13.17 -1.93
C THR A 570 -5.98 -12.47 -2.42
N TYR A 571 -6.11 -11.38 -3.17
CA TYR A 571 -5.02 -10.67 -3.84
C TYR A 571 -4.16 -11.60 -4.72
N LYS A 572 -4.81 -12.59 -5.36
CA LYS A 572 -4.21 -13.71 -6.12
C LYS A 572 -3.42 -14.73 -5.29
N THR A 573 -3.42 -14.64 -3.96
CA THR A 573 -2.68 -15.56 -3.08
C THR A 573 -3.46 -16.83 -2.68
N GLY A 574 -4.71 -16.97 -3.13
CA GLY A 574 -5.57 -18.12 -2.86
C GLY A 574 -5.08 -19.41 -3.53
N LYS A 575 -5.03 -20.51 -2.77
CA LYS A 575 -4.73 -21.87 -3.27
C LYS A 575 -5.93 -22.53 -3.96
N ILE A 576 -7.10 -21.95 -3.81
CA ILE A 576 -8.36 -22.28 -4.50
C ILE A 576 -9.02 -20.96 -4.95
N PRO A 577 -9.88 -20.97 -5.99
CA PRO A 577 -10.50 -19.75 -6.50
C PRO A 577 -11.35 -19.01 -5.46
N ASP A 578 -11.34 -17.67 -5.50
CA ASP A 578 -12.06 -16.82 -4.52
C ASP A 578 -13.58 -17.08 -4.48
N LYS A 579 -14.17 -17.51 -5.61
CA LYS A 579 -15.57 -17.97 -5.69
C LYS A 579 -15.87 -19.18 -4.77
N ASP A 580 -14.89 -20.07 -4.60
CA ASP A 580 -15.03 -21.30 -3.82
C ASP A 580 -14.71 -21.02 -2.34
N ILE A 581 -13.82 -20.05 -2.08
CA ILE A 581 -13.61 -19.46 -0.74
C ILE A 581 -14.87 -18.73 -0.27
N LEU A 582 -15.56 -17.99 -1.14
CA LEU A 582 -16.85 -17.35 -0.85
C LEU A 582 -17.92 -18.37 -0.48
N VAL A 583 -17.97 -19.54 -1.15
CA VAL A 583 -18.85 -20.65 -0.74
C VAL A 583 -18.48 -21.16 0.65
N LEU A 584 -17.19 -21.45 0.91
CA LEU A 584 -16.74 -21.90 2.24
C LEU A 584 -17.08 -20.89 3.35
N ILE A 585 -16.94 -19.59 3.09
CA ILE A 585 -17.32 -18.54 4.05
C ILE A 585 -18.83 -18.56 4.30
N LYS A 586 -19.66 -18.58 3.25
CA LYS A 586 -21.13 -18.61 3.39
C LYS A 586 -21.67 -19.90 4.01
N GLU A 587 -20.94 -21.00 3.96
CA GLU A 587 -21.29 -22.26 4.65
C GLU A 587 -20.85 -22.30 6.12
N ASN A 588 -19.86 -21.51 6.53
CA ASN A 588 -19.24 -21.59 7.87
C ASN A 588 -19.45 -20.36 8.76
N PHE A 589 -19.97 -19.25 8.21
CA PHE A 589 -20.24 -18.00 8.92
C PHE A 589 -21.68 -17.56 8.71
N ASP A 590 -22.44 -17.49 9.81
CA ASP A 590 -23.79 -16.92 9.82
C ASP A 590 -23.66 -15.39 9.98
N PHE A 591 -24.06 -14.67 8.94
CA PHE A 591 -23.95 -13.21 8.86
C PHE A 591 -25.17 -12.48 9.43
N ARG A 592 -26.18 -13.17 9.97
CA ARG A 592 -27.35 -12.49 10.53
C ARG A 592 -27.00 -11.78 11.84
N PRO A 593 -27.34 -10.50 12.06
CA PRO A 593 -26.86 -9.71 13.20
C PRO A 593 -27.08 -10.35 14.58
N GLY A 594 -28.27 -10.93 14.83
CA GLY A 594 -28.53 -11.63 16.09
C GLY A 594 -27.74 -12.93 16.24
N MET A 595 -27.44 -13.61 15.14
CA MET A 595 -26.60 -14.82 15.12
C MET A 595 -25.12 -14.48 15.30
N ILE A 596 -24.62 -13.39 14.70
CA ILE A 596 -23.27 -12.87 14.98
C ILE A 596 -23.14 -12.52 16.47
N ALA A 597 -24.14 -11.83 17.03
CA ALA A 597 -24.12 -11.43 18.44
C ALA A 597 -24.07 -12.62 19.41
N ILE A 598 -24.66 -13.77 19.04
CA ILE A 598 -24.54 -15.04 19.80
C ILE A 598 -23.19 -15.72 19.52
N ASN A 599 -22.83 -15.93 18.25
CA ASN A 599 -21.65 -16.69 17.84
C ASN A 599 -20.32 -16.08 18.31
N LEU A 600 -20.27 -14.75 18.48
CA LEU A 600 -19.14 -14.00 19.03
C LEU A 600 -19.37 -13.57 20.50
N ASP A 601 -20.47 -13.98 21.12
CA ASP A 601 -20.88 -13.64 22.50
C ASP A 601 -20.83 -12.12 22.79
N LEU A 602 -21.33 -11.30 21.87
CA LEU A 602 -21.20 -9.83 21.92
C LEU A 602 -22.14 -9.15 22.93
N LYS A 603 -23.01 -9.91 23.60
CA LYS A 603 -23.89 -9.40 24.67
C LYS A 603 -23.33 -9.61 26.07
N ARG A 604 -22.18 -10.29 26.22
CA ARG A 604 -21.47 -10.45 27.50
C ARG A 604 -20.90 -9.10 27.96
N GLY A 605 -21.59 -8.47 28.92
CA GLY A 605 -21.10 -7.32 29.67
C GLY A 605 -20.11 -7.69 30.77
N GLY A 606 -19.66 -6.68 31.51
CA GLY A 606 -18.58 -6.79 32.50
C GLY A 606 -17.18 -6.85 31.85
N ASN A 607 -16.15 -6.99 32.69
CA ASN A 607 -14.72 -7.10 32.29
C ASN A 607 -14.16 -5.97 31.40
N PHE A 608 -14.88 -4.85 31.24
CA PHE A 608 -14.50 -3.73 30.36
C PHE A 608 -14.22 -4.17 28.91
N ARG A 609 -15.00 -5.14 28.41
CA ARG A 609 -14.77 -5.83 27.15
C ARG A 609 -14.67 -4.88 25.96
N TYR A 610 -15.59 -3.92 25.85
CA TYR A 610 -15.60 -2.97 24.76
C TYR A 610 -14.59 -1.84 24.99
N GLN A 611 -14.46 -1.32 26.21
CA GLN A 611 -13.46 -0.29 26.54
C GLN A 611 -12.03 -0.79 26.27
N LYS A 612 -11.73 -2.08 26.50
CA LYS A 612 -10.46 -2.70 26.10
C LYS A 612 -10.21 -2.65 24.59
N SER A 613 -11.25 -2.69 23.75
CA SER A 613 -11.13 -2.62 22.28
C SER A 613 -10.93 -1.19 21.77
N ALA A 614 -11.52 -0.21 22.45
CA ALA A 614 -11.57 1.19 22.03
C ALA A 614 -10.22 1.93 21.92
N ALA A 615 -9.13 1.34 22.42
CA ALA A 615 -7.76 1.81 22.23
C ALA A 615 -6.83 0.66 21.80
N TYR A 616 -5.79 1.00 21.03
CA TYR A 616 -4.78 0.07 20.50
C TYR A 616 -5.34 -1.02 19.55
N GLY A 617 -6.34 -0.67 18.75
CA GLY A 617 -6.91 -1.50 17.68
C GLY A 617 -7.92 -2.56 18.16
N HIS A 618 -8.95 -2.82 17.35
CA HIS A 618 -9.95 -3.84 17.66
C HIS A 618 -9.51 -5.25 17.22
N PHE A 619 -8.45 -5.36 16.41
CA PHE A 619 -8.02 -6.58 15.72
C PHE A 619 -6.56 -6.94 16.01
N GLY A 620 -6.21 -8.21 15.80
CA GLY A 620 -4.84 -8.72 16.00
C GLY A 620 -4.41 -8.85 17.47
N ARG A 621 -5.35 -9.10 18.38
CA ARG A 621 -5.11 -9.13 19.84
C ARG A 621 -5.53 -10.47 20.44
N GLU A 622 -4.78 -10.93 21.44
CA GLU A 622 -4.90 -12.29 22.03
C GLU A 622 -5.79 -12.36 23.28
N ASP A 623 -6.41 -11.25 23.68
CA ASP A 623 -7.33 -11.20 24.82
C ASP A 623 -8.59 -12.07 24.52
N PRO A 624 -8.99 -13.00 25.41
CA PRO A 624 -10.10 -13.92 25.16
C PRO A 624 -11.50 -13.26 25.10
N ASP A 625 -11.62 -11.97 25.42
CA ASP A 625 -12.83 -11.19 25.10
C ASP A 625 -12.93 -10.81 23.60
N PHE A 626 -11.85 -10.90 22.83
CA PHE A 626 -11.88 -10.65 21.37
C PHE A 626 -12.14 -11.96 20.60
N THR A 627 -13.32 -12.52 20.81
CA THR A 627 -13.81 -13.77 20.21
C THR A 627 -13.70 -13.83 18.68
N TRP A 628 -13.73 -12.69 17.99
CA TRP A 628 -13.51 -12.59 16.54
C TRP A 628 -12.08 -12.87 16.09
N GLU A 629 -11.10 -12.82 17.00
CA GLU A 629 -9.72 -13.23 16.75
C GLU A 629 -9.53 -14.76 16.90
N THR A 630 -10.52 -15.49 17.41
CA THR A 630 -10.52 -16.97 17.43
C THR A 630 -10.77 -17.52 16.02
N VAL A 631 -9.81 -18.28 15.50
CA VAL A 631 -9.85 -18.89 14.16
C VAL A 631 -10.87 -20.03 14.10
N LYS A 632 -11.69 -20.05 13.04
CA LYS A 632 -12.50 -21.21 12.65
C LYS A 632 -11.76 -21.97 11.55
N HIS A 633 -11.18 -23.14 11.86
CA HIS A 633 -10.42 -23.90 10.87
C HIS A 633 -11.34 -24.41 9.74
N LEU A 634 -11.11 -23.92 8.53
CA LEU A 634 -11.87 -24.30 7.33
C LEU A 634 -11.10 -25.35 6.54
N LYS A 635 -11.83 -26.21 5.82
CA LYS A 635 -11.28 -27.17 4.86
C LYS A 635 -12.09 -27.09 3.56
N PRO A 636 -11.45 -27.16 2.38
CA PRO A 636 -12.18 -27.38 1.14
C PRO A 636 -12.95 -28.71 1.20
N LYS A 637 -14.08 -28.78 0.52
CA LYS A 637 -14.70 -30.06 0.17
C LYS A 637 -13.82 -30.75 -0.87
N ALA A 638 -13.63 -32.06 -0.72
CA ALA A 638 -12.77 -32.88 -1.59
C ALA A 638 -13.47 -33.27 -2.89
#